data_AF-A0A9P1N8R8-F1
#
_entry.id   AF-A0A9P1N8R8-F1
#
_cell.length_a   1.000
_cell.length_b   1.000
_cell.length_c   1.000
_cell.angle_alpha   90.00
_cell.angle_beta   90.00
_cell.angle_gamma   90.00
#
_symmetry.space_group_name_H-M   'P 1'
#
loop_
_entity.id
_entity.type
_entity.pdbx_description
1 polymer ?
#
loop_
_entity_poly.entity_id
_entity_poly.type
_entity_poly.pdbx_seq_one_letter_code
_entity_poly.pdbx_strand_id
1 'polypeptide(L)'
;MYFVYQHADEVSFERIVNDSNFKSAMQVMNKDSLIIILNKHALNMTFNWLCNTKNMEGVHQNIIAISLDKETEDKLNNYWKNVKQIPLRVDSLKNPFNYGDGQYQLFYLLRANLARSFLHYGKSFWMIQQDTFWNDNLLNINLTSYENADIVFDRASELGPLVAGGYYYAKPTENAKSYFAKLASDISWWYVPDNAYMTALCEVGGLANCGRLPFNLISNWQWLDGSLETPPSFIQFDGETQLGGKLEKMRRIGFYFLNDNDQTTCNLSVLEETRSRLHNPSAQKLAVPLSGSVKQFKFYQNLVDTFYATKIGAIFMNHFVLPYAHFFEFTSCGVLRDSYEEWSTHGDYVPPPPKYKMLRYAKKVLNEPDNRKMSCFACTFGVDGVQALIAQNATDEEVAEFLVHMCDLFNVEQPHVCKNIIYAFKDEVVFVLEKSVFTPDEICGAFISDCGHSDKPLTHMWNLTIPGNKPAIRPWPRIPDNKPTYKVLHLSDIHIDHQYVPGTEAYCQLDSALGTYAMCCRDYSTDQQGRPTNFKDKPIYVPAGPWGMPYLCDLPYQTFDSAMKHISKTVKDIDYIIITGDFEAHDSWDYTEDLTKENMNNMTNVFLNYFPGIPVYVSIGNHEGVPQDAMAPHTMPEYDKRGPQWLYKIMSDMWAHWIPSEALDTVQYRASYVVRPKEGLKLISLNTIYCSEYNFYLYINEVDPDATLEWLIEELVDSEKRGEVVHIISHIPPGDNYCLKGWSFNFYEIVKRFENTIAQMFYGHTHYDQFMVYYDMEDPNRRPFHFNWISPSLTTYDFLNPAYRIYEIDGGYTGATHTVKDAYTYYANVTEANQKNKEPEWKLSYSTKDFYNMPDFSPQSWSDLSDRLWTNTTLFRDFIKLYYRNHYNNECYTDYKCRFDFVCKMKKSRSYDESFCDHLKK
;
A
#
# COMPACT_ATOMS: atom_id res chain seq x y z
N MET A 1 5.64 -2.31 23.04
CA MET A 1 6.83 -1.93 22.23
C MET A 1 7.66 -0.79 22.80
N TYR A 2 7.10 0.37 23.14
CA TYR A 2 7.87 1.50 23.72
C TYR A 2 8.75 1.09 24.92
N PHE A 3 8.24 0.25 25.82
CA PHE A 3 9.02 -0.29 26.94
C PHE A 3 10.24 -1.11 26.49
N VAL A 4 10.10 -1.97 25.47
CA VAL A 4 11.22 -2.76 24.92
C VAL A 4 12.26 -1.84 24.33
N TYR A 5 11.85 -0.84 23.53
CA TYR A 5 12.76 0.14 22.96
C TYR A 5 13.58 0.88 24.01
N GLN A 6 12.97 1.30 25.12
CA GLN A 6 13.65 2.01 26.22
C GLN A 6 14.65 1.14 26.99
N HIS A 7 14.49 -0.19 26.95
CA HIS A 7 15.23 -1.12 27.81
C HIS A 7 15.99 -2.22 27.05
N ALA A 8 15.98 -2.19 25.71
CA ALA A 8 16.61 -3.21 24.86
C ALA A 8 18.11 -3.33 25.11
N ASP A 9 18.77 -2.21 25.43
CA ASP A 9 20.20 -2.18 25.76
C ASP A 9 20.53 -3.04 26.98
N GLU A 10 19.62 -3.15 27.96
CA GLU A 10 19.78 -4.01 29.13
C GLU A 10 19.80 -5.50 28.75
N VAL A 11 19.30 -5.90 27.58
CA VAL A 11 19.22 -7.31 27.19
C VAL A 11 19.89 -7.57 25.84
N SER A 12 20.68 -6.61 25.36
CA SER A 12 21.36 -6.65 24.07
C SER A 12 22.40 -7.78 24.01
N PHE A 13 22.61 -8.31 22.81
CA PHE A 13 23.66 -9.29 22.53
C PHE A 13 25.03 -8.77 22.97
N GLU A 14 25.35 -7.52 22.63
CA GLU A 14 26.61 -6.84 22.92
C GLU A 14 26.87 -6.74 24.42
N ARG A 15 25.82 -6.46 25.23
CA ARG A 15 25.93 -6.43 26.69
C ARG A 15 26.26 -7.82 27.24
N ILE A 16 25.52 -8.85 26.80
CA ILE A 16 25.64 -10.22 27.33
C ILE A 16 27.01 -10.80 27.01
N VAL A 17 27.46 -10.71 25.75
CA VAL A 17 28.75 -11.29 25.35
C VAL A 17 29.94 -10.58 25.99
N ASN A 18 29.76 -9.33 26.45
CA ASN A 18 30.80 -8.55 27.12
C ASN A 18 30.79 -8.66 28.65
N ASP A 19 29.74 -9.21 29.25
CA ASP A 19 29.65 -9.41 30.69
C ASP A 19 30.73 -10.39 31.20
N SER A 20 31.40 -10.01 32.29
CA SER A 20 32.54 -10.77 32.83
C SER A 20 32.12 -12.09 33.47
N ASN A 21 30.94 -12.15 34.10
CA ASN A 21 30.41 -13.39 34.66
C ASN A 21 30.02 -14.35 33.54
N PHE A 22 29.37 -13.82 32.49
CA PHE A 22 29.00 -14.61 31.31
C PHE A 22 30.25 -15.19 30.62
N LYS A 23 31.27 -14.35 30.32
CA LYS A 23 32.55 -14.79 29.74
C LYS A 23 33.22 -15.91 30.54
N SER A 24 33.29 -15.73 31.87
CA SER A 24 33.90 -16.70 32.77
C SER A 24 33.13 -18.03 32.77
N ALA A 25 31.80 -17.96 32.76
CA ALA A 25 30.95 -19.14 32.72
C ALA A 25 31.11 -19.93 31.39
N MET A 26 31.31 -19.24 30.26
CA MET A 26 31.49 -19.90 28.96
C MET A 26 32.75 -20.78 28.91
N GLN A 27 33.79 -20.45 29.67
CA GLN A 27 35.02 -21.25 29.73
C GLN A 27 34.80 -22.61 30.41
N VAL A 28 33.86 -22.70 31.35
CA VAL A 28 33.60 -23.89 32.17
C VAL A 28 32.25 -24.56 31.87
N MET A 29 31.52 -24.05 30.89
CA MET A 29 30.24 -24.60 30.45
C MET A 29 30.45 -25.92 29.70
N ASN A 30 29.77 -26.97 30.19
CA ASN A 30 29.75 -28.29 29.59
C ASN A 30 28.95 -28.27 28.28
N LYS A 31 29.24 -29.24 27.40
CA LYS A 31 28.37 -29.55 26.26
C LYS A 31 26.99 -29.96 26.81
N ASP A 32 25.92 -29.42 26.23
CA ASP A 32 24.53 -29.79 26.53
C ASP A 32 24.03 -29.33 27.92
N SER A 33 24.49 -28.16 28.35
CA SER A 33 24.04 -27.55 29.61
C SER A 33 22.55 -27.15 29.55
N LEU A 34 21.87 -27.25 30.69
CA LEU A 34 20.46 -26.88 30.86
C LEU A 34 20.35 -25.43 31.34
N ILE A 35 19.81 -24.54 30.52
CA ILE A 35 19.70 -23.11 30.82
C ILE A 35 18.31 -22.79 31.33
N ILE A 36 18.27 -22.14 32.49
CA ILE A 36 17.05 -21.59 33.09
C ILE A 36 17.25 -20.11 33.39
N ILE A 37 16.20 -19.30 33.19
CA ILE A 37 16.23 -17.84 33.44
C ILE A 37 15.21 -17.53 34.52
N LEU A 38 15.62 -16.81 35.56
CA LEU A 38 14.71 -16.50 36.67
C LEU A 38 15.05 -15.21 37.41
N ASN A 39 13.99 -14.57 37.89
CA ASN A 39 14.02 -13.54 38.92
C ASN A 39 13.42 -14.09 40.22
N LYS A 40 13.37 -13.24 41.25
CA LYS A 40 12.90 -13.61 42.60
C LYS A 40 11.47 -14.17 42.63
N HIS A 41 10.63 -13.80 41.65
CA HIS A 41 9.24 -14.23 41.58
C HIS A 41 9.09 -15.66 41.05
N ALA A 42 10.10 -16.18 40.35
CA ALA A 42 10.12 -17.55 39.84
C ALA A 42 10.83 -18.56 40.77
N LEU A 43 11.38 -18.11 41.90
CA LEU A 43 12.15 -18.96 42.83
C LEU A 43 11.35 -20.14 43.37
N ASN A 44 10.11 -19.93 43.82
CA ASN A 44 9.31 -21.02 44.39
C ASN A 44 8.98 -22.11 43.36
N MET A 45 8.70 -21.71 42.11
CA MET A 45 8.51 -22.66 41.01
C MET A 45 9.82 -23.43 40.72
N THR A 46 10.94 -22.71 40.70
CA THR A 46 12.26 -23.31 40.45
C THR A 46 12.66 -24.28 41.55
N PHE A 47 12.42 -23.96 42.83
CA PHE A 47 12.72 -24.86 43.95
C PHE A 47 11.84 -26.11 43.92
N ASN A 48 10.56 -25.97 43.55
CA ASN A 48 9.67 -27.10 43.33
C ASN A 48 10.20 -28.02 42.23
N TRP A 49 10.66 -27.44 41.12
CA TRP A 49 11.26 -28.15 40.00
C TRP A 49 12.61 -28.81 40.35
N LEU A 50 13.47 -28.14 41.12
CA LEU A 50 14.72 -28.72 41.61
C LEU A 50 14.46 -29.92 42.53
N CYS A 51 13.40 -29.89 43.33
CA CYS A 51 12.97 -31.06 44.10
C CYS A 51 12.48 -32.19 43.19
N ASN A 52 11.71 -31.89 42.15
CA ASN A 52 11.26 -32.87 41.16
C ASN A 52 12.41 -33.63 40.48
N THR A 53 13.52 -32.94 40.21
CA THR A 53 14.69 -33.47 39.49
C THR A 53 15.83 -33.92 40.42
N LYS A 54 15.67 -33.84 41.75
CA LYS A 54 16.74 -34.05 42.73
C LYS A 54 17.47 -35.39 42.62
N ASN A 55 16.75 -36.44 42.24
CA ASN A 55 17.29 -37.80 42.11
C ASN A 55 17.63 -38.18 40.65
N MET A 56 17.58 -37.22 39.71
CA MET A 56 17.95 -37.46 38.32
C MET A 56 19.44 -37.14 38.12
N GLU A 57 20.20 -38.18 37.76
CA GLU A 57 21.65 -38.07 37.61
C GLU A 57 22.04 -37.03 36.55
N GLY A 58 23.02 -36.19 36.87
CA GLY A 58 23.59 -35.20 35.93
C GLY A 58 22.78 -33.91 35.77
N VAL A 59 21.51 -33.86 36.19
CA VAL A 59 20.65 -32.68 35.95
C VAL A 59 21.17 -31.46 36.71
N HIS A 60 21.43 -31.57 38.01
CA HIS A 60 21.88 -30.45 38.84
C HIS A 60 23.34 -30.04 38.59
N GLN A 61 24.14 -30.92 37.97
CA GLN A 61 25.52 -30.62 37.58
C GLN A 61 25.62 -29.87 36.25
N ASN A 62 24.65 -30.08 35.36
CA ASN A 62 24.60 -29.47 34.03
C ASN A 62 23.66 -28.27 33.93
N ILE A 63 22.91 -27.95 34.99
CA ILE A 63 22.07 -26.74 35.03
C ILE A 63 22.89 -25.47 35.26
N ILE A 64 22.51 -24.42 34.55
CA ILE A 64 23.01 -23.05 34.72
C ILE A 64 21.80 -22.11 34.84
N ALA A 65 21.70 -21.46 35.99
CA ALA A 65 20.69 -20.45 36.28
C ALA A 65 21.18 -19.05 35.90
N ILE A 66 20.46 -18.36 35.01
CA ILE A 66 20.65 -16.94 34.73
C ILE A 66 19.86 -16.15 35.77
N SER A 67 20.59 -15.59 36.74
CA SER A 67 20.01 -14.89 37.88
C SER A 67 19.86 -13.40 37.57
N LEU A 68 18.60 -12.95 37.40
CA LEU A 68 18.29 -11.59 36.93
C LEU A 68 18.35 -10.52 38.02
N ASP A 69 18.37 -10.93 39.29
CA ASP A 69 18.45 -10.06 40.46
C ASP A 69 19.27 -10.70 41.58
N LYS A 70 19.70 -9.87 42.52
CA LYS A 70 20.54 -10.28 43.64
C LYS A 70 19.85 -11.23 44.62
N GLU A 71 18.54 -11.09 44.83
CA GLU A 71 17.81 -11.95 45.77
C GLU A 71 17.77 -13.40 45.27
N THR A 72 17.60 -13.57 43.95
CA THR A 72 17.71 -14.86 43.25
C THR A 72 19.08 -15.48 43.45
N GLU A 73 20.14 -14.70 43.23
CA GLU A 73 21.53 -15.12 43.41
C GLU A 73 21.79 -15.63 44.83
N ASP A 74 21.43 -14.83 45.83
CA ASP A 74 21.64 -15.12 47.24
C ASP A 74 20.85 -16.36 47.69
N LYS A 75 19.58 -16.48 47.26
CA LYS A 75 18.74 -17.63 47.64
C LYS A 75 19.21 -18.94 47.01
N LEU A 76 19.58 -18.94 45.73
CA LEU A 76 20.13 -20.15 45.10
C LEU A 76 21.45 -20.58 45.76
N ASN A 77 22.33 -19.64 46.11
CA ASN A 77 23.57 -19.93 46.83
C ASN A 77 23.33 -20.48 48.24
N ASN A 78 22.26 -20.06 48.91
CA ASN A 78 21.95 -20.53 50.26
C ASN A 78 21.35 -21.94 50.26
N TYR A 79 20.39 -22.21 49.37
CA TYR A 79 19.58 -23.44 49.42
C TYR A 79 20.01 -24.52 48.41
N TRP A 80 20.61 -24.14 47.29
CA TRP A 80 20.93 -25.04 46.16
C TRP A 80 22.35 -24.82 45.61
N LYS A 81 23.35 -24.95 46.47
CA LYS A 81 24.80 -24.69 46.18
C LYS A 81 25.38 -25.41 44.96
N ASN A 82 24.76 -26.51 44.53
CA ASN A 82 25.23 -27.31 43.39
C ASN A 82 24.73 -26.75 42.04
N VAL A 83 23.73 -25.86 42.05
CA VAL A 83 23.21 -25.20 40.86
C VAL A 83 24.16 -24.06 40.48
N LYS A 84 24.80 -24.15 39.31
CA LYS A 84 25.67 -23.09 38.80
C LYS A 84 24.83 -21.87 38.43
N GLN A 85 25.38 -20.68 38.64
CA GLN A 85 24.70 -19.42 38.35
C GLN A 85 25.54 -18.51 37.45
N ILE A 86 24.87 -17.77 36.58
CA ILE A 86 25.44 -16.61 35.87
C ILE A 86 24.63 -15.38 36.31
N PRO A 87 25.17 -14.54 37.19
CA PRO A 87 24.52 -13.30 37.57
C PRO A 87 24.50 -12.34 36.38
N LEU A 88 23.30 -12.04 35.85
CA LEU A 88 23.08 -11.12 34.74
C LEU A 88 21.93 -10.18 35.12
N ARG A 89 22.26 -9.06 35.78
CA ARG A 89 21.25 -8.17 36.37
C ARG A 89 20.50 -7.38 35.30
N VAL A 90 19.17 -7.46 35.31
CA VAL A 90 18.29 -6.72 34.39
C VAL A 90 17.21 -6.02 35.22
N ASP A 91 17.38 -4.73 35.49
CA ASP A 91 16.52 -3.98 36.40
C ASP A 91 15.08 -3.89 35.90
N SER A 92 14.92 -3.83 34.58
CA SER A 92 13.61 -3.78 33.93
C SER A 92 12.81 -5.09 34.02
N LEU A 93 13.44 -6.20 34.42
CA LEU A 93 12.81 -7.53 34.61
C LEU A 93 12.70 -7.95 36.08
N LYS A 94 12.93 -7.04 37.03
CA LYS A 94 12.91 -7.35 38.48
C LYS A 94 11.51 -7.57 39.08
N ASN A 95 10.48 -7.05 38.43
CA ASN A 95 9.08 -7.09 38.87
C ASN A 95 8.35 -8.28 38.22
N PRO A 96 7.21 -8.74 38.77
CA PRO A 96 6.39 -9.74 38.09
C PRO A 96 5.76 -9.15 36.83
N PHE A 97 5.65 -9.95 35.78
CA PHE A 97 5.10 -9.55 34.48
C PHE A 97 4.20 -10.66 33.91
N ASN A 98 3.21 -10.28 33.10
CA ASN A 98 2.26 -11.20 32.47
C ASN A 98 2.40 -11.20 30.95
N TYR A 99 1.82 -12.23 30.31
CA TYR A 99 1.61 -12.24 28.86
C TYR A 99 0.85 -10.97 28.44
N GLY A 100 1.32 -10.25 27.43
CA GLY A 100 0.79 -8.94 27.03
C GLY A 100 1.66 -7.75 27.45
N ASP A 101 2.46 -7.88 28.50
CA ASP A 101 3.21 -6.76 29.06
C ASP A 101 4.53 -6.49 28.30
N GLY A 102 4.98 -5.23 28.25
CA GLY A 102 6.26 -4.87 27.64
C GLY A 102 7.47 -5.55 28.28
N GLN A 103 7.39 -5.88 29.57
CA GLN A 103 8.41 -6.65 30.30
C GLN A 103 8.48 -8.11 29.83
N TYR A 104 7.34 -8.71 29.48
CA TYR A 104 7.28 -10.07 28.94
C TYR A 104 7.99 -10.15 27.58
N GLN A 105 7.75 -9.14 26.72
CA GLN A 105 8.46 -9.05 25.44
C GLN A 105 9.96 -8.81 25.62
N LEU A 106 10.36 -7.96 26.58
CA LEU A 106 11.76 -7.74 26.92
C LEU A 106 12.45 -9.03 27.44
N PHE A 107 11.73 -9.86 28.20
CA PHE A 107 12.20 -11.17 28.64
C PHE A 107 12.44 -12.13 27.46
N TYR A 108 11.60 -12.10 26.44
CA TYR A 108 11.83 -12.89 25.22
C TYR A 108 13.00 -12.37 24.39
N LEU A 109 13.17 -11.05 24.27
CA LEU A 109 14.36 -10.46 23.65
C LEU A 109 15.64 -10.93 24.36
N LEU A 110 15.63 -10.94 25.70
CA LEU A 110 16.72 -11.50 26.50
C LEU A 110 16.96 -12.98 26.18
N ARG A 111 15.90 -13.79 26.08
CA ARG A 111 15.99 -15.22 25.78
C ARG A 111 16.62 -15.49 24.41
N ALA A 112 16.23 -14.73 23.38
CA ALA A 112 16.81 -14.83 22.04
C ALA A 112 18.28 -14.38 21.99
N ASN A 113 18.61 -13.27 22.66
CA ASN A 113 19.98 -12.77 22.74
C ASN A 113 20.89 -13.68 23.56
N LEU A 114 20.39 -14.32 24.62
CA LEU A 114 21.12 -15.35 25.37
C LEU A 114 21.41 -16.56 24.48
N ALA A 115 20.41 -17.07 23.76
CA ALA A 115 20.57 -18.17 22.83
C ALA A 115 21.69 -17.86 21.81
N ARG A 116 21.60 -16.72 21.12
CA ARG A 116 22.63 -16.23 20.20
C ARG A 116 24.00 -16.11 20.88
N SER A 117 24.06 -15.66 22.13
CA SER A 117 25.31 -15.49 22.89
C SER A 117 25.99 -16.82 23.22
N PHE A 118 25.26 -17.85 23.64
CA PHE A 118 25.84 -19.18 23.87
C PHE A 118 26.39 -19.78 22.56
N LEU A 119 25.65 -19.64 21.46
CA LEU A 119 26.07 -20.12 20.14
C LEU A 119 27.31 -19.36 19.63
N HIS A 120 27.42 -18.07 19.91
CA HIS A 120 28.61 -17.26 19.59
C HIS A 120 29.88 -17.84 20.23
N TYR A 121 29.81 -18.35 21.45
CA TYR A 121 30.93 -19.04 22.13
C TYR A 121 31.07 -20.52 21.77
N GLY A 122 30.34 -21.00 20.75
CA GLY A 122 30.43 -22.39 20.28
C GLY A 122 29.80 -23.41 21.24
N LYS A 123 28.85 -23.00 22.09
CA LYS A 123 28.23 -23.88 23.10
C LYS A 123 26.86 -24.36 22.64
N SER A 124 26.64 -25.68 22.66
CA SER A 124 25.30 -26.27 22.60
C SER A 124 24.62 -26.18 23.96
N PHE A 125 23.30 -26.00 23.96
CA PHE A 125 22.53 -25.90 25.19
C PHE A 125 21.08 -26.33 24.98
N TRP A 126 20.46 -26.73 26.09
CA TRP A 126 19.02 -26.83 26.22
C TRP A 126 18.50 -25.57 26.90
N MET A 127 17.55 -24.88 26.28
CA MET A 127 16.74 -23.88 26.98
C MET A 127 15.55 -24.59 27.60
N ILE A 128 15.32 -24.41 28.90
CA ILE A 128 14.25 -25.09 29.64
C ILE A 128 13.44 -24.11 30.51
N GLN A 129 12.24 -24.52 30.91
CA GLN A 129 11.39 -23.77 31.84
C GLN A 129 11.01 -24.61 33.08
N GLN A 130 10.98 -23.94 34.23
CA GLN A 130 10.77 -24.53 35.56
C GLN A 130 9.33 -24.98 35.85
N ASP A 131 8.35 -24.62 35.03
CA ASP A 131 6.95 -25.00 35.19
C ASP A 131 6.61 -26.32 34.48
N THR A 132 7.56 -27.25 34.45
CA THR A 132 7.44 -28.55 33.79
C THR A 132 7.77 -29.69 34.76
N PHE A 133 6.89 -30.67 34.90
CA PHE A 133 7.22 -31.89 35.65
C PHE A 133 8.05 -32.83 34.80
N TRP A 134 9.20 -33.30 35.33
CA TRP A 134 10.03 -34.29 34.68
C TRP A 134 9.74 -35.68 35.25
N ASN A 135 9.23 -36.57 34.41
CA ASN A 135 9.08 -38.00 34.70
C ASN A 135 10.32 -38.80 34.26
N ASP A 136 11.09 -38.26 33.31
CA ASP A 136 12.33 -38.81 32.81
C ASP A 136 13.44 -37.75 32.75
N ASN A 137 14.67 -38.16 32.48
CA ASN A 137 15.83 -37.26 32.39
C ASN A 137 16.00 -36.73 30.96
N LEU A 138 15.89 -35.40 30.78
CA LEU A 138 16.03 -34.75 29.46
C LEU A 138 17.39 -35.04 28.81
N LEU A 139 18.44 -35.24 29.61
CA LEU A 139 19.79 -35.55 29.14
C LEU A 139 19.91 -36.94 28.49
N ASN A 140 18.91 -37.81 28.67
CA ASN A 140 18.86 -39.14 28.07
C ASN A 140 18.16 -39.17 26.70
N ILE A 141 17.59 -38.05 26.25
CA ILE A 141 16.89 -37.98 24.96
C ILE A 141 17.89 -38.23 23.83
N ASN A 142 17.60 -39.22 22.99
CA ASN A 142 18.45 -39.52 21.84
C ASN A 142 18.26 -38.48 20.72
N LEU A 143 19.25 -37.60 20.54
CA LEU A 143 19.27 -36.58 19.50
C LEU A 143 19.90 -37.04 18.17
N THR A 144 20.30 -38.32 18.03
CA THR A 144 20.93 -38.81 16.78
C THR A 144 20.00 -38.68 15.57
N SER A 145 18.69 -38.83 15.76
CA SER A 145 17.69 -38.66 14.70
C SER A 145 17.56 -37.22 14.20
N TYR A 146 18.21 -36.26 14.85
CA TYR A 146 18.19 -34.84 14.54
C TYR A 146 19.59 -34.31 14.21
N GLU A 147 20.50 -35.16 13.71
CA GLU A 147 21.89 -34.77 13.42
C GLU A 147 21.98 -33.59 12.44
N ASN A 148 21.08 -33.54 11.45
CA ASN A 148 21.00 -32.49 10.43
C ASN A 148 20.24 -31.23 10.88
N ALA A 149 19.59 -31.25 12.05
CA ALA A 149 18.88 -30.09 12.58
C ALA A 149 19.85 -29.13 13.29
N ASP A 150 19.71 -27.85 13.01
CA ASP A 150 20.40 -26.74 13.68
C ASP A 150 19.80 -26.49 15.07
N ILE A 151 18.46 -26.56 15.15
CA ILE A 151 17.68 -26.35 16.38
C ILE A 151 16.59 -27.41 16.46
N VAL A 152 16.33 -27.94 17.65
CA VAL A 152 15.28 -28.93 17.90
C VAL A 152 14.29 -28.38 18.92
N PHE A 153 13.02 -28.25 18.53
CA PHE A 153 11.96 -27.64 19.34
C PHE A 153 10.96 -28.67 19.88
N ASP A 154 10.37 -28.36 21.04
CA ASP A 154 9.10 -28.94 21.50
C ASP A 154 7.91 -28.47 20.64
N ARG A 155 6.76 -29.15 20.79
CA ARG A 155 5.55 -28.89 20.01
C ARG A 155 4.40 -28.46 20.91
N ALA A 156 3.54 -27.58 20.41
CA ALA A 156 2.36 -27.12 21.13
C ALA A 156 1.15 -28.07 21.02
N SER A 157 1.11 -28.92 19.99
CA SER A 157 0.04 -29.91 19.75
C SER A 157 0.59 -31.15 19.04
N GLU A 158 -0.15 -32.26 19.12
CA GLU A 158 0.07 -33.44 18.27
C GLU A 158 -0.14 -33.12 16.78
N LEU A 159 -0.98 -32.13 16.48
CA LEU A 159 -1.31 -31.68 15.14
C LEU A 159 -0.47 -30.44 14.78
N GLY A 160 0.04 -30.38 13.54
CA GLY A 160 0.71 -29.20 12.99
C GLY A 160 2.12 -28.88 13.53
N PRO A 161 2.85 -27.98 12.87
CA PRO A 161 4.23 -27.63 13.20
C PRO A 161 4.32 -26.48 14.20
N LEU A 162 3.35 -26.25 15.09
CA LEU A 162 3.47 -25.15 16.05
C LEU A 162 4.51 -25.49 17.14
N VAL A 163 5.57 -24.70 17.23
CA VAL A 163 6.55 -24.72 18.33
C VAL A 163 5.83 -24.35 19.62
N ALA A 164 6.10 -25.04 20.74
CA ALA A 164 5.66 -24.55 22.05
C ALA A 164 6.64 -23.52 22.60
N GLY A 165 7.94 -23.73 22.37
CA GLY A 165 9.00 -22.78 22.65
C GLY A 165 9.45 -22.83 24.11
N GLY A 166 8.91 -23.72 24.94
CA GLY A 166 9.32 -23.88 26.33
C GLY A 166 10.66 -24.62 26.44
N TYR A 167 10.85 -25.63 25.59
CA TYR A 167 12.02 -26.49 25.55
C TYR A 167 12.61 -26.53 24.14
N TYR A 168 13.89 -26.23 24.01
CA TYR A 168 14.60 -26.43 22.75
C TYR A 168 16.08 -26.68 22.95
N TYR A 169 16.67 -27.43 22.01
CA TYR A 169 18.09 -27.69 21.93
C TYR A 169 18.68 -26.99 20.71
N ALA A 170 19.73 -26.18 20.90
CA ALA A 170 20.39 -25.46 19.82
C ALA A 170 21.86 -25.88 19.68
N LYS A 171 22.28 -26.16 18.44
CA LYS A 171 23.68 -26.45 18.09
C LYS A 171 24.38 -25.17 17.63
N PRO A 172 25.69 -25.02 17.88
CA PRO A 172 26.47 -23.84 17.50
C PRO A 172 26.79 -23.81 16.00
N THR A 173 25.77 -23.85 15.14
CA THR A 173 25.89 -23.68 13.69
C THR A 173 25.68 -22.21 13.31
N GLU A 174 26.17 -21.80 12.14
CA GLU A 174 25.95 -20.44 11.64
C GLU A 174 24.45 -20.18 11.39
N ASN A 175 23.72 -21.18 10.90
CA ASN A 175 22.27 -21.11 10.72
C ASN A 175 21.52 -20.87 12.03
N ALA A 176 21.85 -21.60 13.11
CA ALA A 176 21.24 -21.35 14.42
C ALA A 176 21.54 -19.95 14.94
N LYS A 177 22.77 -19.44 14.73
CA LYS A 177 23.12 -18.05 15.08
C LYS A 177 22.29 -17.04 14.30
N SER A 178 22.14 -17.24 12.99
CA SER A 178 21.33 -16.39 12.11
C SER A 178 19.85 -16.39 12.51
N TYR A 179 19.31 -17.57 12.83
CA TYR A 179 17.94 -17.73 13.31
C TYR A 179 17.69 -16.90 14.58
N PHE A 180 18.53 -17.03 15.62
CA PHE A 180 18.34 -16.28 16.86
C PHE A 180 18.68 -14.79 16.72
N ALA A 181 19.57 -14.41 15.79
CA ALA A 181 19.82 -13.01 15.46
C ALA A 181 18.61 -12.37 14.78
N LYS A 182 17.98 -13.07 13.83
CA LYS A 182 16.75 -12.64 13.16
C LYS A 182 15.62 -12.52 14.17
N LEU A 183 15.37 -13.58 14.96
CA LEU A 183 14.39 -13.58 16.05
C LEU A 183 14.59 -12.39 17.00
N ALA A 184 15.82 -12.14 17.48
CA ALA A 184 16.10 -11.03 18.39
C ALA A 184 15.90 -9.66 17.74
N SER A 185 16.30 -9.50 16.47
CA SER A 185 16.05 -8.28 15.71
C SER A 185 14.56 -7.99 15.61
N ASP A 186 13.77 -8.97 15.17
CA ASP A 186 12.36 -8.78 14.90
C ASP A 186 11.57 -8.50 16.19
N ILE A 187 11.82 -9.24 17.27
CA ILE A 187 11.12 -9.02 18.55
C ILE A 187 11.57 -7.76 19.31
N SER A 188 12.67 -7.12 18.89
CA SER A 188 13.07 -5.81 19.42
C SER A 188 12.22 -4.67 18.89
N TRP A 189 11.60 -4.86 17.71
CA TRP A 189 10.75 -3.86 17.03
C TRP A 189 9.28 -4.25 16.98
N TRP A 190 8.94 -5.53 17.09
CA TRP A 190 7.58 -6.04 16.99
C TRP A 190 7.15 -6.81 18.24
N TYR A 191 5.87 -6.69 18.60
CA TYR A 191 5.25 -7.51 19.63
C TYR A 191 4.72 -8.77 18.98
N VAL A 192 5.32 -9.92 19.26
CA VAL A 192 4.97 -11.20 18.62
C VAL A 192 5.04 -12.32 19.65
N PRO A 193 4.07 -13.26 19.70
CA PRO A 193 4.20 -14.48 20.49
C PRO A 193 5.42 -15.28 20.02
N ASP A 194 6.33 -15.60 20.93
CA ASP A 194 7.63 -16.23 20.61
C ASP A 194 7.45 -17.56 19.88
N ASN A 195 6.51 -18.37 20.34
CA ASN A 195 6.21 -19.69 19.79
C ASN A 195 5.70 -19.67 18.33
N ALA A 196 4.85 -18.71 17.98
CA ALA A 196 4.34 -18.50 16.62
C ALA A 196 5.45 -18.02 15.67
N TYR A 197 6.24 -17.05 16.11
CA TYR A 197 7.31 -16.51 15.27
C TYR A 197 8.47 -17.49 15.10
N MET A 198 8.82 -18.23 16.16
CA MET A 198 9.78 -19.32 16.07
C MET A 198 9.32 -20.41 15.10
N THR A 199 8.01 -20.69 15.08
CA THR A 199 7.44 -21.61 14.09
C THR A 199 7.65 -21.10 12.66
N ALA A 200 7.30 -19.84 12.40
CA ALA A 200 7.47 -19.22 11.09
C ALA A 200 8.93 -19.21 10.62
N LEU A 201 9.87 -18.81 11.48
CA LEU A 201 11.30 -18.76 11.14
C LEU A 201 11.89 -20.14 10.78
N CYS A 202 11.31 -21.22 11.29
CA CYS A 202 11.70 -22.58 10.91
C CYS A 202 11.27 -22.97 9.49
N GLU A 203 10.29 -22.27 8.92
CA GLU A 203 9.76 -22.53 7.58
C GLU A 203 10.38 -21.59 6.52
N VAL A 204 11.13 -20.56 6.94
CA VAL A 204 11.89 -19.69 6.05
C VAL A 204 13.03 -20.49 5.41
N GLY A 205 12.88 -20.79 4.12
CA GLY A 205 13.85 -21.55 3.35
C GLY A 205 15.27 -20.98 3.47
N GLY A 206 16.21 -21.81 3.94
CA GLY A 206 17.62 -21.46 4.06
C GLY A 206 18.04 -20.73 5.34
N LEU A 207 17.12 -20.43 6.27
CA LEU A 207 17.46 -19.74 7.53
C LEU A 207 18.06 -20.68 8.60
N ALA A 208 17.34 -21.75 8.96
CA ALA A 208 17.84 -22.83 9.82
C ALA A 208 17.03 -24.12 9.66
N ASN A 209 17.69 -25.27 9.79
CA ASN A 209 17.03 -26.58 9.79
C ASN A 209 16.44 -26.88 11.16
N CYS A 210 15.12 -26.77 11.32
CA CYS A 210 14.45 -27.07 12.57
C CYS A 210 13.95 -28.52 12.66
N GLY A 211 14.38 -29.25 13.69
CA GLY A 211 13.81 -30.53 14.09
C GLY A 211 12.70 -30.35 15.12
N ARG A 212 11.73 -31.28 15.17
CA ARG A 212 10.63 -31.25 16.15
C ARG A 212 10.59 -32.53 16.98
N LEU A 213 10.51 -32.38 18.31
CA LEU A 213 10.35 -33.50 19.23
C LEU A 213 8.92 -34.07 19.14
N PRO A 214 8.73 -35.37 19.41
CA PRO A 214 7.40 -35.95 19.54
C PRO A 214 6.60 -35.27 20.65
N PHE A 215 5.34 -34.93 20.40
CA PHE A 215 4.48 -34.26 21.40
C PHE A 215 4.20 -35.16 22.62
N ASN A 216 4.16 -36.47 22.43
CA ASN A 216 4.05 -37.42 23.54
C ASN A 216 5.32 -37.53 24.42
N LEU A 217 6.45 -36.97 23.98
CA LEU A 217 7.66 -36.84 24.80
C LEU A 217 7.55 -35.64 25.74
N ILE A 218 7.26 -34.46 25.18
CA ILE A 218 7.04 -33.20 25.90
C ILE A 218 5.65 -32.69 25.53
N SER A 219 4.70 -32.82 26.46
CA SER A 219 3.30 -32.42 26.29
C SER A 219 2.93 -31.34 27.29
N ASN A 220 1.84 -30.63 27.03
CA ASN A 220 1.31 -29.55 27.88
C ASN A 220 -0.01 -29.95 28.57
N TRP A 221 -0.82 -28.93 28.93
CA TRP A 221 -2.14 -29.06 29.56
C TRP A 221 -3.10 -30.03 28.84
N GLN A 222 -2.92 -30.30 27.55
CA GLN A 222 -3.74 -31.25 26.79
C GLN A 222 -3.73 -32.66 27.43
N TRP A 223 -2.59 -33.11 27.97
CA TRP A 223 -2.53 -34.38 28.73
C TRP A 223 -3.44 -34.36 29.97
N LEU A 224 -3.50 -33.23 30.69
CA LEU A 224 -4.34 -33.07 31.88
C LEU A 224 -5.84 -33.07 31.55
N ASP A 225 -6.21 -32.73 30.31
CA ASP A 225 -7.58 -32.81 29.78
C ASP A 225 -7.95 -34.23 29.28
N GLY A 226 -7.00 -35.17 29.35
CA GLY A 226 -7.23 -36.59 29.03
C GLY A 226 -7.23 -36.92 27.54
N SER A 227 -6.54 -36.12 26.71
CA SER A 227 -6.40 -36.36 25.26
C SER A 227 -5.36 -37.41 24.89
N LEU A 228 -4.51 -37.83 25.83
CA LEU A 228 -3.42 -38.78 25.62
C LEU A 228 -3.55 -39.97 26.59
N GLU A 229 -3.32 -41.19 26.10
CA GLU A 229 -3.49 -42.43 26.88
C GLU A 229 -2.26 -42.79 27.74
N THR A 230 -1.06 -42.34 27.39
CA THR A 230 0.18 -42.62 28.16
C THR A 230 0.73 -41.34 28.81
N PRO A 231 1.30 -41.42 30.03
CA PRO A 231 1.91 -40.25 30.66
C PRO A 231 3.17 -39.84 29.87
N PRO A 232 3.29 -38.58 29.43
CA PRO A 232 4.47 -38.10 28.71
C PRO A 232 5.68 -38.04 29.66
N SER A 233 6.88 -38.04 29.09
CA SER A 233 8.13 -37.92 29.88
C SER A 233 8.25 -36.56 30.54
N PHE A 234 7.69 -35.52 29.92
CA PHE A 234 7.69 -34.14 30.42
C PHE A 234 6.28 -33.53 30.28
N ILE A 235 5.79 -32.91 31.35
CA ILE A 235 4.46 -32.27 31.41
C ILE A 235 4.61 -30.79 31.70
N GLN A 236 4.35 -29.94 30.71
CA GLN A 236 4.36 -28.47 30.83
C GLN A 236 3.03 -27.96 31.39
N PHE A 237 3.08 -27.10 32.39
CA PHE A 237 1.89 -26.49 33.01
C PHE A 237 1.56 -25.13 32.36
N ASP A 238 1.36 -25.14 31.04
CA ASP A 238 1.00 -23.97 30.23
C ASP A 238 -0.50 -23.63 30.30
N GLY A 239 -0.86 -22.35 30.09
CA GLY A 239 -2.26 -21.90 29.97
C GLY A 239 -2.92 -21.28 31.22
N GLU A 240 -2.18 -21.13 32.33
CA GLU A 240 -2.66 -20.46 33.56
C GLU A 240 -2.05 -19.06 33.72
N THR A 241 -2.87 -18.01 33.56
CA THR A 241 -2.39 -16.62 33.34
C THR A 241 -2.52 -15.69 34.55
N GLN A 242 -3.09 -16.12 35.69
CA GLN A 242 -3.18 -15.27 36.88
C GLN A 242 -1.96 -15.42 37.81
N LEU A 243 -1.44 -14.28 38.29
CA LEU A 243 -0.34 -14.20 39.27
C LEU A 243 -0.67 -14.98 40.55
N GLY A 244 0.21 -15.93 40.90
CA GLY A 244 0.05 -16.88 42.01
C GLY A 244 -0.60 -18.23 41.62
N GLY A 245 -1.09 -18.39 40.39
CA GLY A 245 -1.97 -19.50 39.98
C GLY A 245 -1.33 -20.83 39.55
N LYS A 246 -0.20 -20.83 38.83
CA LYS A 246 0.41 -22.09 38.31
C LYS A 246 0.89 -23.02 39.41
N LEU A 247 1.69 -22.51 40.36
CA LEU A 247 2.25 -23.32 41.45
C LEU A 247 1.16 -23.80 42.43
N GLU A 248 0.14 -22.98 42.67
CA GLU A 248 -1.01 -23.36 43.49
C GLU A 248 -1.89 -24.41 42.79
N LYS A 249 -2.06 -24.30 41.46
CA LYS A 249 -2.70 -25.36 40.67
C LYS A 249 -1.90 -26.65 40.79
N MET A 250 -0.59 -26.63 40.54
CA MET A 250 0.31 -27.78 40.73
C MET A 250 0.15 -28.39 42.12
N ARG A 251 0.06 -27.58 43.19
CA ARG A 251 -0.23 -28.05 44.55
C ARG A 251 -1.54 -28.82 44.63
N ARG A 252 -2.64 -28.28 44.10
CA ARG A 252 -3.96 -28.92 44.12
C ARG A 252 -4.01 -30.25 43.38
N ILE A 253 -3.20 -30.41 42.33
CA ILE A 253 -3.20 -31.61 41.47
C ILE A 253 -2.10 -32.62 41.86
N GLY A 254 -1.31 -32.34 42.89
CA GLY A 254 -0.29 -33.25 43.44
C GLY A 254 1.10 -33.12 42.81
N PHE A 255 1.43 -31.99 42.19
CA PHE A 255 2.71 -31.69 41.56
C PHE A 255 3.53 -30.64 42.35
N TYR A 256 3.33 -30.58 43.67
CA TYR A 256 4.08 -29.72 44.59
C TYR A 256 4.90 -30.56 45.56
N PHE A 257 6.22 -30.33 45.56
CA PHE A 257 7.24 -31.18 46.17
C PHE A 257 8.08 -30.45 47.22
N LEU A 258 7.68 -29.26 47.64
CA LEU A 258 8.28 -28.55 48.75
C LEU A 258 7.51 -28.82 50.04
N ASN A 259 8.18 -28.76 51.18
CA ASN A 259 7.51 -28.82 52.48
C ASN A 259 6.73 -27.51 52.73
N ASP A 260 5.45 -27.61 53.09
CA ASP A 260 4.59 -26.43 53.28
C ASP A 260 5.07 -25.48 54.38
N ASN A 261 5.82 -26.00 55.36
CA ASN A 261 6.29 -25.24 56.53
C ASN A 261 7.45 -24.29 56.22
N ASP A 262 8.34 -24.63 55.29
CA ASP A 262 9.56 -23.86 55.01
C ASP A 262 9.74 -23.48 53.52
N GLN A 263 8.96 -24.08 52.62
CA GLN A 263 8.94 -23.86 51.17
C GLN A 263 10.33 -23.92 50.51
N THR A 264 11.30 -24.56 51.15
CA THR A 264 12.71 -24.59 50.72
C THR A 264 13.29 -25.99 50.78
N THR A 265 12.71 -26.90 51.56
CA THR A 265 13.13 -28.31 51.62
C THR A 265 12.19 -29.22 50.83
N CYS A 266 12.76 -30.28 50.23
CA CYS A 266 11.99 -31.20 49.38
C CYS A 266 11.19 -32.22 50.21
N ASN A 267 9.93 -32.41 49.85
CA ASN A 267 9.08 -33.51 50.29
C ASN A 267 9.19 -34.68 49.30
N LEU A 268 10.13 -35.59 49.56
CA LEU A 268 10.41 -36.73 48.68
C LEU A 268 9.26 -37.76 48.67
N SER A 269 8.48 -37.85 49.75
CA SER A 269 7.33 -38.77 49.82
C SER A 269 6.25 -38.40 48.79
N VAL A 270 5.94 -37.11 48.67
CA VAL A 270 4.97 -36.61 47.67
C VAL A 270 5.49 -36.83 46.25
N LEU A 271 6.79 -36.65 46.01
CA LEU A 271 7.40 -36.90 44.72
C LEU A 271 7.30 -38.38 44.30
N GLU A 272 7.59 -39.31 45.21
CA GLU A 272 7.49 -40.75 44.97
C GLU A 272 6.04 -41.20 44.75
N GLU A 273 5.10 -40.66 45.54
CA GLU A 273 3.66 -40.90 45.37
C GLU A 273 3.18 -40.44 43.99
N THR A 274 3.57 -39.22 43.57
CA THR A 274 3.19 -38.68 42.26
C THR A 274 3.74 -39.50 41.11
N ARG A 275 5.00 -39.96 41.17
CA ARG A 275 5.56 -40.87 40.15
C ARG A 275 4.83 -42.22 40.13
N SER A 276 4.55 -42.80 41.30
CA SER A 276 3.82 -44.06 41.41
C SER A 276 2.40 -43.96 40.81
N ARG A 277 1.72 -42.83 41.04
CA ARG A 277 0.39 -42.54 40.44
C ARG A 277 0.43 -42.48 38.92
N LEU A 278 1.49 -41.92 38.32
CA LEU A 278 1.65 -41.85 36.86
C LEU A 278 1.90 -43.22 36.22
N HIS A 279 2.54 -44.16 36.93
CA HIS A 279 2.79 -45.51 36.45
C HIS A 279 1.61 -46.49 36.61
N ASN A 280 0.50 -46.08 37.25
CA ASN A 280 -0.67 -46.92 37.45
C ASN A 280 -1.76 -46.67 36.36
N PRO A 281 -2.05 -47.64 35.47
CA PRO A 281 -3.02 -47.46 34.37
C PRO A 281 -4.44 -47.13 34.83
N SER A 282 -4.83 -47.54 36.06
CA SER A 282 -6.19 -47.32 36.58
C SER A 282 -6.41 -45.93 37.19
N ALA A 283 -5.34 -45.16 37.42
CA ALA A 283 -5.39 -43.83 38.02
C ALA A 283 -5.46 -42.68 36.97
N GLN A 284 -5.47 -43.01 35.68
CA GLN A 284 -5.45 -42.06 34.58
C GLN A 284 -6.80 -41.40 34.35
N LYS A 285 -7.05 -40.35 35.13
CA LYS A 285 -7.49 -39.03 34.66
C LYS A 285 -7.55 -38.16 35.91
N LEU A 286 -6.57 -37.27 36.05
CA LEU A 286 -6.73 -36.09 36.89
C LEU A 286 -7.80 -35.22 36.22
N ALA A 287 -9.07 -35.59 36.36
CA ALA A 287 -10.20 -34.84 35.81
C ALA A 287 -10.35 -33.55 36.62
N VAL A 288 -9.52 -32.56 36.27
CA VAL A 288 -9.52 -31.24 36.87
C VAL A 288 -10.36 -30.36 35.98
N PRO A 289 -11.37 -29.64 36.51
CA PRO A 289 -12.14 -28.70 35.70
C PRO A 289 -11.20 -27.70 35.01
N LEU A 290 -11.25 -27.65 33.68
CA LEU A 290 -10.48 -26.67 32.92
C LEU A 290 -10.90 -25.26 33.35
N SER A 291 -9.92 -24.46 33.75
CA SER A 291 -10.13 -23.03 34.02
C SER A 291 -10.58 -22.30 32.75
N GLY A 292 -11.15 -21.11 32.92
CA GLY A 292 -11.58 -20.29 31.79
C GLY A 292 -10.45 -20.00 30.79
N SER A 293 -9.21 -19.80 31.28
CA SER A 293 -8.03 -19.58 30.44
C SER A 293 -7.68 -20.82 29.62
N VAL A 294 -7.71 -22.03 30.20
CA VAL A 294 -7.39 -23.26 29.46
C VAL A 294 -8.44 -23.58 28.39
N LYS A 295 -9.73 -23.27 28.63
CA LYS A 295 -10.77 -23.40 27.59
C LYS A 295 -10.54 -22.44 26.41
N GLN A 296 -10.07 -21.23 26.68
CA GLN A 296 -9.71 -20.25 25.66
C GLN A 296 -8.49 -20.71 24.84
N PHE A 297 -7.43 -21.19 25.50
CA PHE A 297 -6.27 -21.78 24.82
C PHE A 297 -6.65 -22.99 23.96
N LYS A 298 -7.55 -23.86 24.45
CA LYS A 298 -8.06 -25.01 23.69
C LYS A 298 -8.78 -24.60 22.40
N PHE A 299 -9.59 -23.54 22.45
CA PHE A 299 -10.27 -23.01 21.28
C PHE A 299 -9.29 -22.49 20.23
N TYR A 300 -8.30 -21.69 20.65
CA TYR A 300 -7.26 -21.18 19.75
C TYR A 300 -6.43 -22.29 19.13
N GLN A 301 -6.01 -23.29 19.92
CA GLN A 301 -5.21 -24.41 19.42
C GLN A 301 -5.99 -25.25 18.39
N ASN A 302 -7.27 -25.55 18.64
CA ASN A 302 -8.10 -26.29 17.70
C ASN A 302 -8.28 -25.56 16.37
N LEU A 303 -8.39 -24.23 16.41
CA LEU A 303 -8.52 -23.39 15.23
C LEU A 303 -7.22 -23.43 14.41
N VAL A 304 -6.06 -23.26 15.05
CA VAL A 304 -4.75 -23.40 14.42
C VAL A 304 -4.55 -24.79 13.81
N ASP A 305 -4.87 -25.86 14.55
CA ASP A 305 -4.75 -27.23 14.09
C ASP A 305 -5.65 -27.53 12.88
N THR A 306 -6.82 -26.90 12.80
CA THR A 306 -7.74 -26.99 11.65
C THR A 306 -7.15 -26.36 10.40
N PHE A 307 -6.50 -25.20 10.51
CA PHE A 307 -5.82 -24.58 9.36
C PHE A 307 -4.64 -25.43 8.88
N TYR A 308 -3.86 -25.99 9.80
CA TYR A 308 -2.76 -26.90 9.45
C TYR A 308 -3.21 -28.27 8.91
N ALA A 309 -4.50 -28.59 8.95
CA ALA A 309 -5.02 -29.85 8.43
C ALA A 309 -5.03 -29.92 6.88
N THR A 310 -4.84 -28.78 6.19
CA THR A 310 -4.79 -28.71 4.72
C THR A 310 -3.47 -28.10 4.25
N LYS A 311 -3.01 -28.46 3.04
CA LYS A 311 -1.75 -27.93 2.48
C LYS A 311 -1.81 -26.41 2.29
N ILE A 312 -2.94 -25.88 1.81
CA ILE A 312 -3.18 -24.44 1.62
C ILE A 312 -3.28 -23.72 2.96
N GLY A 313 -4.03 -24.26 3.92
CA GLY A 313 -4.15 -23.68 5.25
C GLY A 313 -2.81 -23.69 6.01
N ALA A 314 -1.96 -24.70 5.80
CA ALA A 314 -0.60 -24.72 6.33
C ALA A 314 0.31 -23.65 5.69
N ILE A 315 0.19 -23.42 4.38
CA ILE A 315 0.91 -22.34 3.66
C ILE A 315 0.45 -20.97 4.17
N PHE A 316 -0.87 -20.75 4.21
CA PHE A 316 -1.51 -19.57 4.79
C PHE A 316 -1.02 -19.33 6.22
N MET A 317 -1.02 -20.35 7.07
CA MET A 317 -0.54 -20.20 8.45
C MET A 317 0.95 -19.90 8.52
N ASN A 318 1.81 -20.62 7.79
CA ASN A 318 3.27 -20.49 7.91
C ASN A 318 3.86 -19.24 7.25
N HIS A 319 3.28 -18.79 6.14
CA HIS A 319 3.84 -17.68 5.35
C HIS A 319 3.06 -16.39 5.55
N PHE A 320 1.81 -16.46 6.03
CA PHE A 320 0.87 -15.34 5.96
C PHE A 320 0.20 -15.01 7.31
N VAL A 321 -0.13 -16.00 8.16
CA VAL A 321 -0.73 -15.75 9.49
C VAL A 321 0.30 -15.70 10.60
N LEU A 322 1.18 -16.69 10.77
CA LEU A 322 2.13 -16.75 11.89
C LEU A 322 3.26 -15.72 11.83
N PRO A 323 3.88 -15.41 10.67
CA PRO A 323 4.87 -14.34 10.59
C PRO A 323 4.26 -12.97 10.89
N TYR A 324 2.94 -12.81 10.63
CA TYR A 324 2.20 -11.55 10.68
C TYR A 324 1.07 -11.51 11.71
N ALA A 325 1.01 -12.49 12.62
CA ALA A 325 -0.04 -12.65 13.64
C ALA A 325 -0.15 -11.40 14.55
N HIS A 326 0.94 -10.63 14.62
CA HIS A 326 1.04 -9.35 15.30
C HIS A 326 0.12 -8.26 14.74
N PHE A 327 -0.20 -8.27 13.43
CA PHE A 327 -1.14 -7.31 12.82
C PHE A 327 -2.61 -7.62 13.17
N PHE A 328 -2.95 -8.90 13.36
CA PHE A 328 -4.30 -9.29 13.77
C PHE A 328 -4.60 -8.85 15.21
N GLU A 329 -3.61 -8.89 16.10
CA GLU A 329 -3.78 -8.40 17.48
C GLU A 329 -3.94 -6.87 17.56
N PHE A 330 -3.46 -6.10 16.57
CA PHE A 330 -3.73 -4.65 16.46
C PHE A 330 -5.21 -4.33 16.24
N THR A 331 -5.97 -5.21 15.57
CA THR A 331 -7.42 -5.02 15.38
C THR A 331 -8.24 -5.38 16.62
N SER A 332 -7.72 -6.25 17.49
CA SER A 332 -8.39 -6.70 18.72
C SER A 332 -7.95 -5.96 19.99
N CYS A 333 -6.77 -5.36 20.03
CA CYS A 333 -6.36 -4.43 21.09
C CYS A 333 -6.75 -3.02 20.67
N GLY A 334 -7.84 -2.51 21.23
CA GLY A 334 -8.45 -1.21 20.93
C GLY A 334 -7.59 0.02 21.23
N VAL A 335 -6.46 0.16 20.52
CA VAL A 335 -5.57 1.33 20.59
C VAL A 335 -6.18 2.55 19.89
N LEU A 336 -7.31 2.39 19.19
CA LEU A 336 -8.18 3.48 18.72
C LEU A 336 -9.35 3.80 19.67
N ARG A 337 -9.46 3.15 20.84
CA ARG A 337 -10.48 3.49 21.86
C ARG A 337 -9.94 4.41 22.94
N ASP A 338 -8.70 4.19 23.38
CA ASP A 338 -8.14 4.94 24.52
C ASP A 338 -7.68 6.36 24.15
N SER A 339 -7.42 6.64 22.87
CA SER A 339 -7.15 7.99 22.36
C SER A 339 -8.43 8.83 22.12
N TYR A 340 -9.62 8.24 22.29
CA TYR A 340 -10.91 8.97 22.25
C TYR A 340 -11.42 9.30 23.66
N GLU A 341 -11.06 8.51 24.68
CA GLU A 341 -11.52 8.73 26.06
C GLU A 341 -10.68 9.78 26.82
N GLU A 342 -9.39 9.96 26.50
CA GLU A 342 -8.56 11.03 27.11
C GLU A 342 -8.92 12.46 26.63
N TRP A 343 -9.68 12.62 25.55
CA TRP A 343 -10.18 13.93 25.07
C TRP A 343 -11.50 14.36 25.73
N SER A 344 -12.16 13.46 26.45
CA SER A 344 -13.52 13.68 26.98
C SER A 344 -13.60 14.26 28.40
N THR A 345 -12.46 14.58 29.03
CA THR A 345 -12.42 15.04 30.44
C THR A 345 -11.99 16.48 30.67
N HIS A 346 -11.71 17.26 29.62
CA HIS A 346 -11.47 18.70 29.78
C HIS A 346 -12.62 19.49 29.17
N GLY A 347 -13.58 19.84 30.03
CA GLY A 347 -14.67 20.73 29.71
C GLY A 347 -14.16 22.14 29.45
N ASP A 348 -13.91 22.45 28.19
CA ASP A 348 -13.94 23.82 27.68
C ASP A 348 -14.56 23.80 26.27
N TYR A 349 -15.62 24.60 26.13
CA TYR A 349 -16.46 24.69 24.94
C TYR A 349 -15.69 25.38 23.80
N VAL A 350 -14.85 24.63 23.08
CA VAL A 350 -14.26 25.08 21.82
C VAL A 350 -15.16 24.59 20.68
N PRO A 351 -15.70 25.46 19.81
CA PRO A 351 -16.48 25.01 18.67
C PRO A 351 -15.61 24.10 17.79
N PRO A 352 -16.16 23.00 17.23
CA PRO A 352 -15.39 22.09 16.40
C PRO A 352 -14.77 22.87 15.23
N PRO A 353 -13.52 22.57 14.84
CA PRO A 353 -12.90 23.21 13.70
C PRO A 353 -13.78 22.99 12.45
N PRO A 354 -13.90 23.98 11.55
CA PRO A 354 -14.75 23.86 10.37
C PRO A 354 -14.36 22.63 9.54
N LYS A 355 -15.36 21.93 8.97
CA LYS A 355 -15.27 20.59 8.33
C LYS A 355 -14.05 20.36 7.41
N TYR A 356 -13.54 21.39 6.72
CA TYR A 356 -12.35 21.29 5.87
C TYR A 356 -11.03 21.07 6.64
N LYS A 357 -10.95 21.45 7.93
CA LYS A 357 -9.80 21.15 8.80
C LYS A 357 -9.76 19.68 9.23
N MET A 358 -10.93 19.05 9.36
CA MET A 358 -11.04 17.60 9.59
C MET A 358 -10.60 16.80 8.35
N LEU A 359 -10.94 17.28 7.14
CA LEU A 359 -10.41 16.77 5.86
C LEU A 359 -8.89 16.84 5.79
N ARG A 360 -8.29 17.95 6.21
CA ARG A 360 -6.84 18.12 6.26
C ARG A 360 -6.20 17.22 7.31
N TYR A 361 -6.86 17.00 8.44
CA TYR A 361 -6.39 16.08 9.47
C TYR A 361 -6.48 14.62 8.99
N ALA A 362 -7.59 14.17 8.40
CA ALA A 362 -7.74 12.85 7.82
C ALA A 362 -6.75 12.59 6.68
N LYS A 363 -6.58 13.54 5.73
CA LYS A 363 -5.59 13.43 4.64
C LYS A 363 -4.14 13.51 5.15
N LYS A 364 -3.90 14.17 6.28
CA LYS A 364 -2.60 14.22 6.96
C LYS A 364 -2.31 12.93 7.72
N VAL A 365 -3.33 12.31 8.33
CA VAL A 365 -3.30 10.98 8.97
C VAL A 365 -3.10 9.88 7.92
N LEU A 366 -3.77 9.94 6.77
CA LEU A 366 -3.57 9.00 5.65
C LEU A 366 -2.14 9.08 5.05
N ASN A 367 -1.55 10.28 5.06
CA ASN A 367 -0.15 10.50 4.67
C ASN A 367 0.84 10.29 5.83
N GLU A 368 0.39 9.85 7.01
CA GLU A 368 1.31 9.53 8.10
C GLU A 368 2.20 8.34 7.69
N PRO A 369 3.48 8.36 8.07
CA PRO A 369 4.43 7.29 7.77
C PRO A 369 3.92 5.90 8.14
N ASP A 370 3.07 5.79 9.17
CA ASP A 370 2.59 4.51 9.67
C ASP A 370 1.47 3.89 8.80
N ASN A 371 0.63 4.71 8.15
CA ASN A 371 -0.36 4.23 7.17
C ASN A 371 0.29 3.85 5.83
N ARG A 372 1.35 4.56 5.43
CA ARG A 372 2.18 4.18 4.28
C ARG A 372 2.92 2.86 4.49
N LYS A 373 3.42 2.60 5.72
CA LYS A 373 3.98 1.29 6.08
C LYS A 373 2.95 0.16 6.02
N MET A 374 1.72 0.40 6.48
CA MET A 374 0.65 -0.60 6.39
C MET A 374 0.27 -0.90 4.93
N SER A 375 0.10 0.14 4.12
CA SER A 375 -0.22 -0.02 2.69
C SER A 375 0.91 -0.74 1.96
N CYS A 376 2.16 -0.37 2.26
CA CYS A 376 3.34 -1.02 1.73
C CYS A 376 3.38 -2.50 2.10
N PHE A 377 3.13 -2.82 3.37
CA PHE A 377 3.06 -4.18 3.85
C PHE A 377 1.95 -4.99 3.16
N ALA A 378 0.75 -4.45 3.04
CA ALA A 378 -0.37 -5.10 2.36
C ALA A 378 -0.03 -5.40 0.89
N CYS A 379 0.64 -4.47 0.21
CA CYS A 379 1.10 -4.67 -1.15
C CYS A 379 2.17 -5.75 -1.25
N THR A 380 3.27 -5.65 -0.50
CA THR A 380 4.39 -6.60 -0.61
C THR A 380 3.95 -8.00 -0.26
N PHE A 381 3.10 -8.15 0.76
CA PHE A 381 2.45 -9.41 1.12
C PHE A 381 1.56 -9.95 -0.01
N GLY A 382 0.75 -9.09 -0.64
CA GLY A 382 -0.09 -9.48 -1.76
C GLY A 382 0.75 -9.99 -2.94
N VAL A 383 1.79 -9.25 -3.32
CA VAL A 383 2.68 -9.61 -4.43
C VAL A 383 3.46 -10.89 -4.14
N ASP A 384 4.04 -11.04 -2.94
CA ASP A 384 4.72 -12.27 -2.51
C ASP A 384 3.78 -13.48 -2.58
N GLY A 385 2.54 -13.30 -2.14
CA GLY A 385 1.52 -14.34 -2.20
C GLY A 385 1.19 -14.77 -3.62
N VAL A 386 0.99 -13.80 -4.52
CA VAL A 386 0.74 -14.09 -5.95
C VAL A 386 1.94 -14.80 -6.58
N GLN A 387 3.17 -14.34 -6.33
CA GLN A 387 4.37 -14.98 -6.87
C GLN A 387 4.54 -16.41 -6.37
N ALA A 388 4.24 -16.67 -5.09
CA ALA A 388 4.27 -18.02 -4.51
C ALA A 388 3.19 -18.94 -5.11
N LEU A 389 2.02 -18.41 -5.47
CA LEU A 389 0.95 -19.13 -6.15
C LEU A 389 1.33 -19.46 -7.61
N ILE A 390 1.86 -18.48 -8.35
CA ILE A 390 2.37 -18.67 -9.71
C ILE A 390 3.48 -19.73 -9.73
N ALA A 391 4.44 -19.67 -8.79
CA ALA A 391 5.52 -20.65 -8.66
C ALA A 391 5.03 -22.09 -8.39
N GLN A 392 3.78 -22.25 -7.94
CA GLN A 392 3.13 -23.54 -7.68
C GLN A 392 2.12 -23.94 -8.78
N ASN A 393 2.09 -23.23 -9.90
CA ASN A 393 1.13 -23.41 -11.00
C ASN A 393 -0.34 -23.29 -10.55
N ALA A 394 -0.63 -22.34 -9.66
CA ALA A 394 -2.01 -21.98 -9.34
C ALA A 394 -2.73 -21.38 -10.58
N THR A 395 -4.05 -21.49 -10.64
CA THR A 395 -4.85 -20.87 -11.72
C THR A 395 -5.12 -19.38 -11.46
N ASP A 396 -5.46 -18.62 -12.51
CA ASP A 396 -5.84 -17.21 -12.40
C ASP A 396 -7.01 -17.00 -11.41
N GLU A 397 -7.97 -17.93 -11.37
CA GLU A 397 -9.04 -17.94 -10.37
C GLU A 397 -8.51 -18.10 -8.94
N GLU A 398 -7.56 -19.01 -8.69
CA GLU A 398 -6.98 -19.21 -7.35
C GLU A 398 -6.20 -17.96 -6.90
N VAL A 399 -5.52 -17.29 -7.83
CA VAL A 399 -4.82 -16.02 -7.57
C VAL A 399 -5.82 -14.90 -7.27
N ALA A 400 -6.89 -14.77 -8.04
CA ALA A 400 -7.94 -13.78 -7.81
C ALA A 400 -8.63 -14.00 -6.47
N GLU A 401 -8.99 -15.24 -6.11
CA GLU A 401 -9.59 -15.57 -4.82
C GLU A 401 -8.66 -15.20 -3.64
N PHE A 402 -7.36 -15.47 -3.77
CA PHE A 402 -6.37 -15.05 -2.79
C PHE A 402 -6.36 -13.52 -2.63
N LEU A 403 -6.26 -12.77 -3.73
CA LEU A 403 -6.24 -11.31 -3.67
C LEU A 403 -7.54 -10.73 -3.10
N VAL A 404 -8.70 -11.31 -3.41
CA VAL A 404 -9.99 -10.87 -2.84
C VAL A 404 -10.00 -11.08 -1.34
N HIS A 405 -9.52 -12.25 -0.88
CA HIS A 405 -9.39 -12.51 0.54
C HIS A 405 -8.45 -11.51 1.22
N MET A 406 -7.34 -11.14 0.58
CA MET A 406 -6.41 -10.16 1.10
C MET A 406 -7.00 -8.75 1.19
N CYS A 407 -7.75 -8.34 0.16
CA CYS A 407 -8.45 -7.06 0.14
C CYS A 407 -9.47 -6.97 1.28
N ASP A 408 -10.24 -8.04 1.51
CA ASP A 408 -11.19 -8.15 2.62
C ASP A 408 -10.50 -8.20 4.00
N LEU A 409 -9.36 -8.90 4.08
CA LEU A 409 -8.61 -9.12 5.32
C LEU A 409 -8.02 -7.83 5.87
N PHE A 410 -7.42 -7.02 4.99
CA PHE A 410 -6.85 -5.73 5.33
C PHE A 410 -7.87 -4.59 5.29
N ASN A 411 -9.14 -4.89 4.92
CA ASN A 411 -10.20 -3.90 4.74
C ASN A 411 -9.73 -2.76 3.82
N VAL A 412 -9.08 -3.13 2.70
CA VAL A 412 -8.53 -2.21 1.70
C VAL A 412 -9.64 -1.44 1.02
N GLU A 413 -10.72 -2.11 0.65
CA GLU A 413 -11.88 -1.52 0.00
C GLU A 413 -13.16 -2.26 0.44
N GLN A 414 -14.32 -1.83 -0.05
CA GLN A 414 -15.55 -2.60 0.16
C GLN A 414 -15.45 -3.99 -0.48
N PRO A 415 -16.02 -5.06 0.12
CA PRO A 415 -15.94 -6.41 -0.44
C PRO A 415 -16.41 -6.54 -1.89
N HIS A 416 -17.47 -5.81 -2.27
CA HIS A 416 -17.94 -5.75 -3.65
C HIS A 416 -16.88 -5.18 -4.59
N VAL A 417 -16.31 -4.02 -4.24
CA VAL A 417 -15.28 -3.34 -5.03
C VAL A 417 -14.02 -4.21 -5.09
N CYS A 418 -13.53 -4.71 -3.95
CA CYS A 418 -12.43 -5.66 -3.85
C CYS A 418 -12.60 -6.83 -4.84
N LYS A 419 -13.76 -7.49 -4.79
CA LYS A 419 -14.05 -8.60 -5.69
C LYS A 419 -14.01 -8.16 -7.15
N ASN A 420 -14.78 -7.16 -7.51
CA ASN A 420 -14.97 -6.83 -8.93
C ASN A 420 -13.73 -6.18 -9.55
N ILE A 421 -12.99 -5.33 -8.82
CA ILE A 421 -11.73 -4.76 -9.31
C ILE A 421 -10.67 -5.83 -9.54
N ILE A 422 -10.55 -6.79 -8.63
CA ILE A 422 -9.57 -7.88 -8.77
C ILE A 422 -9.93 -8.75 -9.96
N TYR A 423 -11.21 -9.08 -10.14
CA TYR A 423 -11.66 -9.86 -11.28
C TYR A 423 -11.56 -9.11 -12.61
N ALA A 424 -11.69 -7.78 -12.60
CA ALA A 424 -11.50 -6.95 -13.79
C ALA A 424 -10.04 -6.92 -14.26
N PHE A 425 -9.08 -6.96 -13.33
CA PHE A 425 -7.64 -6.86 -13.62
C PHE A 425 -6.87 -8.19 -13.57
N LYS A 426 -7.53 -9.30 -13.22
CA LYS A 426 -6.82 -10.57 -12.94
C LYS A 426 -6.00 -11.05 -14.14
N ASP A 427 -6.55 -10.94 -15.35
CA ASP A 427 -5.95 -11.48 -16.57
C ASP A 427 -4.70 -10.66 -16.96
N GLU A 428 -4.73 -9.34 -16.76
CA GLU A 428 -3.64 -8.41 -17.00
C GLU A 428 -2.52 -8.61 -15.98
N VAL A 429 -2.87 -8.57 -14.69
CA VAL A 429 -1.90 -8.61 -13.59
C VAL A 429 -1.19 -9.96 -13.54
N VAL A 430 -1.94 -11.07 -13.62
CA VAL A 430 -1.32 -12.41 -13.60
C VAL A 430 -0.40 -12.57 -14.80
N PHE A 431 -0.84 -12.19 -16.00
CA PHE A 431 0.00 -12.27 -17.20
C PHE A 431 1.28 -11.45 -17.07
N VAL A 432 1.21 -10.21 -16.59
CA VAL A 432 2.39 -9.36 -16.43
C VAL A 432 3.33 -9.93 -15.38
N LEU A 433 2.83 -10.47 -14.28
CA LEU A 433 3.63 -11.11 -13.23
C LEU A 433 4.29 -12.41 -13.70
N GLU A 434 3.66 -13.18 -14.58
CA GLU A 434 4.25 -14.37 -15.18
C GLU A 434 5.37 -14.05 -16.18
N LYS A 435 5.23 -12.95 -16.94
CA LYS A 435 6.17 -12.59 -18.00
C LYS A 435 7.30 -11.67 -17.52
N SER A 436 7.14 -11.02 -16.37
CA SER A 436 8.09 -10.04 -15.87
C SER A 436 8.86 -10.55 -14.66
N VAL A 437 10.10 -10.08 -14.52
CA VAL A 437 10.98 -10.43 -13.39
C VAL A 437 11.03 -9.23 -12.45
N PHE A 438 10.01 -9.06 -11.61
CA PHE A 438 9.98 -8.02 -10.58
C PHE A 438 9.94 -8.63 -9.19
N THR A 439 10.59 -7.95 -8.26
CA THR A 439 10.45 -8.21 -6.82
C THR A 439 9.21 -7.52 -6.26
N PRO A 440 8.66 -7.97 -5.12
CA PRO A 440 7.58 -7.27 -4.42
C PRO A 440 7.90 -5.80 -4.15
N ASP A 441 9.14 -5.49 -3.77
CA ASP A 441 9.59 -4.11 -3.53
C ASP A 441 9.61 -3.25 -4.81
N GLU A 442 9.86 -3.84 -5.98
CA GLU A 442 9.81 -3.13 -7.27
C GLU A 442 8.37 -2.85 -7.72
N ILE A 443 7.44 -3.79 -7.51
CA ILE A 443 6.03 -3.59 -7.85
C ILE A 443 5.38 -2.63 -6.87
N CYS A 444 5.56 -2.86 -5.57
CA CYS A 444 4.95 -2.02 -4.54
C CYS A 444 5.59 -0.65 -4.45
N GLY A 445 6.89 -0.54 -4.74
CA GLY A 445 7.58 0.74 -4.85
C GLY A 445 7.10 1.59 -6.02
N ALA A 446 6.39 0.99 -6.99
CA ALA A 446 5.81 1.72 -8.09
C ALA A 446 4.54 2.47 -7.71
N PHE A 447 3.67 1.83 -6.93
CA PHE A 447 2.35 2.39 -6.60
C PHE A 447 2.28 3.01 -5.19
N ILE A 448 3.24 2.70 -4.32
CA ILE A 448 3.26 3.16 -2.93
C ILE A 448 4.58 3.88 -2.63
N SER A 449 4.47 5.19 -2.39
CA SER A 449 5.61 6.02 -1.97
C SER A 449 6.29 5.45 -0.72
N ASP A 450 7.63 5.39 -0.75
CA ASP A 450 8.50 4.84 0.30
C ASP A 450 8.36 3.30 0.50
N CYS A 451 7.79 2.56 -0.46
CA CYS A 451 7.60 1.10 -0.41
C CYS A 451 8.57 0.31 -1.32
N GLY A 452 9.88 0.57 -1.19
CA GLY A 452 10.88 -0.04 -2.08
C GLY A 452 11.27 0.89 -3.24
N HIS A 453 12.07 0.37 -4.17
CA HIS A 453 12.54 1.12 -5.34
C HIS A 453 12.08 0.42 -6.60
N SER A 454 11.38 1.14 -7.47
CA SER A 454 10.99 0.65 -8.79
C SER A 454 11.82 1.35 -9.86
N ASP A 455 12.81 0.65 -10.41
CA ASP A 455 13.61 1.17 -11.53
C ASP A 455 12.94 0.88 -12.89
N LYS A 456 12.42 -0.33 -13.08
CA LYS A 456 11.69 -0.74 -14.30
C LYS A 456 10.21 -0.95 -13.97
N PRO A 457 9.28 -0.43 -14.79
CA PRO A 457 9.48 0.46 -15.93
C PRO A 457 9.67 1.94 -15.52
N LEU A 458 9.33 2.33 -14.28
CA LEU A 458 9.09 3.75 -13.94
C LEU A 458 10.24 4.71 -14.25
N THR A 459 11.50 4.31 -14.04
CA THR A 459 12.67 5.18 -14.24
C THR A 459 13.59 4.71 -15.36
N HIS A 460 13.22 3.66 -16.09
CA HIS A 460 14.04 3.10 -17.15
C HIS A 460 14.10 4.05 -18.34
N MET A 461 15.31 4.20 -18.88
CA MET A 461 15.62 5.12 -19.95
C MET A 461 15.94 4.34 -21.22
N TRP A 462 15.28 4.72 -22.31
CA TRP A 462 15.57 4.26 -23.66
C TRP A 462 15.68 5.47 -24.57
N ASN A 463 16.34 5.30 -25.72
CA ASN A 463 16.60 6.41 -26.63
C ASN A 463 15.86 6.19 -27.95
N LEU A 464 15.25 7.26 -28.44
CA LEU A 464 14.68 7.34 -29.77
C LEU A 464 15.59 8.14 -30.71
N THR A 465 15.62 7.78 -31.98
CA THR A 465 16.41 8.55 -32.96
C THR A 465 15.63 9.78 -33.40
N ILE A 466 15.99 10.95 -32.87
CA ILE A 466 15.41 12.24 -33.28
C ILE A 466 16.29 12.85 -34.38
N PRO A 467 15.72 13.21 -35.55
CA PRO A 467 16.47 13.83 -36.63
C PRO A 467 17.20 15.11 -36.18
N GLY A 468 18.47 15.24 -36.57
CA GLY A 468 19.25 16.45 -36.35
C GLY A 468 18.77 17.65 -37.17
N ASN A 469 19.67 18.61 -37.39
CA ASN A 469 19.43 19.82 -38.20
C ASN A 469 18.28 20.71 -37.68
N LYS A 470 18.14 20.82 -36.36
CA LYS A 470 17.22 21.76 -35.72
C LYS A 470 17.37 23.16 -36.35
N PRO A 471 16.32 23.74 -36.96
CA PRO A 471 16.38 25.08 -37.51
C PRO A 471 16.72 26.11 -36.43
N ALA A 472 17.23 27.28 -36.85
CA ALA A 472 17.44 28.39 -35.93
C ALA A 472 16.14 28.70 -35.17
N ILE A 473 16.25 28.88 -33.85
CA ILE A 473 15.13 29.19 -32.97
C ILE A 473 14.46 30.49 -33.45
N ARG A 474 13.14 30.45 -33.60
CA ARG A 474 12.33 31.62 -33.94
C ARG A 474 11.77 32.22 -32.66
N PRO A 475 11.66 33.56 -32.57
CA PRO A 475 10.95 34.17 -31.45
C PRO A 475 9.47 33.73 -31.47
N TRP A 476 8.87 33.65 -30.28
CA TRP A 476 7.43 33.40 -30.17
C TRP A 476 6.66 34.42 -31.03
N PRO A 477 5.71 33.96 -31.86
CA PRO A 477 5.12 34.83 -32.85
C PRO A 477 4.17 35.84 -32.19
N ARG A 478 4.21 37.09 -32.69
CA ARG A 478 3.30 38.14 -32.23
C ARG A 478 2.03 38.13 -33.06
N ILE A 479 0.90 37.91 -32.39
CA ILE A 479 -0.44 38.00 -33.00
C ILE A 479 -0.82 39.48 -33.17
N PRO A 480 -1.11 39.97 -34.38
CA PRO A 480 -1.60 41.34 -34.56
C PRO A 480 -3.03 41.48 -34.05
N ASP A 481 -3.34 42.59 -33.36
CA ASP A 481 -4.64 42.78 -32.68
C ASP A 481 -5.85 42.68 -33.62
N ASN A 482 -5.67 43.09 -34.89
CA ASN A 482 -6.74 43.27 -35.87
C ASN A 482 -6.99 42.04 -36.76
N LYS A 483 -6.37 40.90 -36.43
CA LYS A 483 -6.50 39.66 -37.21
C LYS A 483 -7.65 38.80 -36.69
N PRO A 484 -8.32 38.04 -37.59
CA PRO A 484 -9.34 37.10 -37.17
C PRO A 484 -8.74 36.00 -36.28
N THR A 485 -9.61 35.33 -35.55
CA THR A 485 -9.29 34.17 -34.71
C THR A 485 -10.30 33.06 -34.96
N TYR A 486 -9.89 31.83 -34.68
CA TYR A 486 -10.79 30.70 -34.54
C TYR A 486 -11.23 30.56 -33.09
N LYS A 487 -12.46 30.11 -32.87
CA LYS A 487 -12.94 29.72 -31.54
C LYS A 487 -12.99 28.20 -31.42
N VAL A 488 -12.27 27.68 -30.45
CA VAL A 488 -12.11 26.23 -30.26
C VAL A 488 -12.61 25.85 -28.87
N LEU A 489 -13.60 24.97 -28.81
CA LEU A 489 -14.07 24.39 -27.56
C LEU A 489 -13.15 23.25 -27.15
N HIS A 490 -12.81 23.17 -25.86
CA HIS A 490 -12.08 22.05 -25.29
C HIS A 490 -12.88 21.45 -24.12
N LEU A 491 -13.25 20.18 -24.29
CA LEU A 491 -13.85 19.34 -23.26
C LEU A 491 -12.84 18.26 -22.85
N SER A 492 -12.78 17.95 -21.57
CA SER A 492 -11.89 16.91 -21.04
C SER A 492 -12.53 16.28 -19.82
N ASP A 493 -12.23 15.01 -19.56
CA ASP A 493 -12.56 14.30 -18.32
C ASP A 493 -14.05 14.46 -18.00
N ILE A 494 -14.87 13.91 -18.90
CA ILE A 494 -16.32 14.06 -18.86
C ILE A 494 -16.92 13.15 -17.78
N HIS A 495 -16.39 11.92 -17.66
CA HIS A 495 -16.73 10.90 -16.67
C HIS A 495 -18.22 10.87 -16.29
N ILE A 496 -19.04 10.31 -17.18
CA ILE A 496 -20.47 10.18 -16.93
C ILE A 496 -20.71 8.98 -16.01
N ASP A 497 -21.23 9.25 -14.83
CA ASP A 497 -21.68 8.20 -13.91
C ASP A 497 -23.13 7.80 -14.22
N HIS A 498 -23.30 6.68 -14.92
CA HIS A 498 -24.61 6.10 -15.23
C HIS A 498 -25.34 5.53 -14.01
N GLN A 499 -24.64 5.33 -12.90
CA GLN A 499 -25.18 4.84 -11.64
C GLN A 499 -25.29 5.93 -10.57
N TYR A 500 -25.13 7.21 -10.93
CA TYR A 500 -25.29 8.31 -9.98
C TYR A 500 -26.73 8.35 -9.44
N VAL A 501 -26.89 8.24 -8.12
CA VAL A 501 -28.20 8.25 -7.45
C VAL A 501 -28.33 9.46 -6.51
N PRO A 502 -29.20 10.44 -6.82
CA PRO A 502 -29.48 11.54 -5.90
C PRO A 502 -29.99 11.06 -4.54
N GLY A 503 -29.50 11.69 -3.47
CA GLY A 503 -29.85 11.37 -2.08
C GLY A 503 -28.89 10.39 -1.39
N THR A 504 -28.05 9.67 -2.13
CA THR A 504 -27.01 8.79 -1.56
C THR A 504 -25.87 9.59 -0.92
N GLU A 505 -24.95 8.92 -0.23
CA GLU A 505 -23.82 9.60 0.42
C GLU A 505 -22.81 10.13 -0.60
N ALA A 506 -22.58 11.43 -0.61
CA ALA A 506 -21.55 12.07 -1.42
C ALA A 506 -20.17 12.08 -0.75
N TYR A 507 -20.11 11.95 0.59
CA TYR A 507 -18.87 11.99 1.37
C TYR A 507 -18.58 10.66 2.08
N CYS A 508 -18.41 9.60 1.28
CA CYS A 508 -18.22 8.24 1.79
C CYS A 508 -16.81 7.97 2.40
N GLN A 509 -15.81 8.84 2.18
CA GLN A 509 -14.44 8.68 2.71
C GLN A 509 -14.31 8.51 4.23
N LEU A 510 -15.29 9.00 5.02
CA LEU A 510 -15.24 8.92 6.49
C LEU A 510 -15.30 7.50 7.04
N ASP A 511 -15.67 6.54 6.21
CA ASP A 511 -16.10 5.21 6.66
C ASP A 511 -15.05 4.11 6.49
N SER A 512 -13.89 4.41 5.89
CA SER A 512 -12.78 3.48 5.65
C SER A 512 -11.61 3.84 6.56
N ALA A 513 -11.08 2.85 7.28
CA ALA A 513 -9.89 3.01 8.12
C ALA A 513 -8.64 3.37 7.29
N LEU A 514 -8.62 3.04 5.99
CA LEU A 514 -7.54 3.33 5.05
C LEU A 514 -7.89 4.49 4.09
N GLY A 515 -9.06 5.11 4.22
CA GLY A 515 -9.48 6.28 3.41
C GLY A 515 -9.71 6.00 1.92
N THR A 516 -9.72 4.73 1.55
CA THR A 516 -9.90 4.17 0.21
C THR A 516 -11.37 3.84 0.03
N TYR A 517 -12.11 4.76 -0.59
CA TYR A 517 -13.34 4.41 -1.26
C TYR A 517 -13.20 4.79 -2.71
N ALA A 518 -13.50 3.84 -3.59
CA ALA A 518 -13.28 4.01 -5.01
C ALA A 518 -14.22 5.08 -5.63
N MET A 519 -15.51 5.12 -5.27
CA MET A 519 -16.42 6.23 -5.66
C MET A 519 -17.69 6.34 -4.79
N CYS A 520 -18.18 7.56 -4.55
CA CYS A 520 -19.40 7.88 -3.80
C CYS A 520 -20.60 8.22 -4.73
N CYS A 521 -21.71 8.75 -4.18
CA CYS A 521 -22.92 9.15 -4.93
C CYS A 521 -23.67 8.02 -5.67
N ARG A 522 -23.40 6.76 -5.31
CA ARG A 522 -24.08 5.56 -5.82
C ARG A 522 -24.84 4.83 -4.70
N ASP A 523 -25.74 3.93 -5.06
CA ASP A 523 -26.47 3.10 -4.12
C ASP A 523 -25.78 1.73 -3.91
N TYR A 524 -25.07 1.60 -2.79
CA TYR A 524 -24.41 0.36 -2.37
C TYR A 524 -25.26 -0.49 -1.41
N SER A 525 -26.55 -0.17 -1.22
CA SER A 525 -27.40 -0.84 -0.22
C SER A 525 -27.71 -2.32 -0.53
N THR A 526 -27.48 -2.75 -1.78
CA THR A 526 -27.69 -4.11 -2.29
C THR A 526 -26.44 -4.99 -2.22
N ASP A 527 -25.28 -4.45 -1.85
CA ASP A 527 -24.03 -5.18 -1.71
C ASP A 527 -24.03 -6.07 -0.46
N GLN A 528 -24.79 -7.17 -0.53
CA GLN A 528 -24.99 -8.12 0.57
C GLN A 528 -24.12 -9.39 0.46
N GLN A 529 -23.19 -9.47 -0.49
CA GLN A 529 -22.32 -10.64 -0.64
C GLN A 529 -21.04 -10.50 0.21
N GLY A 530 -21.13 -10.83 1.50
CA GLY A 530 -19.95 -11.27 2.27
C GLY A 530 -19.87 -10.79 3.71
N ARG A 531 -20.02 -9.48 3.95
CA ARG A 531 -20.16 -8.85 5.28
C ARG A 531 -20.98 -7.59 5.05
N PRO A 532 -22.00 -7.27 5.85
CA PRO A 532 -22.70 -6.00 5.70
C PRO A 532 -21.65 -4.91 5.81
N THR A 533 -21.37 -4.22 4.71
CA THR A 533 -20.80 -2.89 4.84
C THR A 533 -21.82 -2.14 5.71
N ASN A 534 -21.36 -1.54 6.79
CA ASN A 534 -22.23 -0.94 7.82
C ASN A 534 -23.14 0.21 7.28
N PHE A 535 -23.28 0.37 5.96
CA PHE A 535 -24.01 1.45 5.30
C PHE A 535 -25.53 1.35 5.37
N LYS A 536 -26.12 0.14 5.51
CA LYS A 536 -27.58 0.05 5.68
C LYS A 536 -28.08 0.80 6.92
N ASP A 537 -27.23 0.92 7.94
CA ASP A 537 -27.55 1.56 9.23
C ASP A 537 -26.76 2.86 9.48
N LYS A 538 -25.93 3.33 8.54
CA LYS A 538 -25.16 4.58 8.69
C LYS A 538 -25.96 5.80 8.23
N PRO A 539 -25.84 6.94 8.93
CA PRO A 539 -26.51 8.16 8.52
C PRO A 539 -25.87 8.75 7.27
N ILE A 540 -26.69 9.25 6.34
CA ILE A 540 -26.23 10.10 5.23
C ILE A 540 -25.85 11.47 5.80
N TYR A 541 -24.55 11.80 5.75
CA TYR A 541 -23.97 13.07 6.19
C TYR A 541 -24.08 14.15 5.12
N VAL A 542 -23.83 13.80 3.86
CA VAL A 542 -23.91 14.71 2.71
C VAL A 542 -24.72 14.05 1.60
N PRO A 543 -26.03 14.37 1.47
CA PRO A 543 -26.84 13.78 0.41
C PRO A 543 -26.41 14.29 -0.98
N ALA A 544 -26.28 13.36 -1.92
CA ALA A 544 -25.95 13.62 -3.31
C ALA A 544 -27.06 14.47 -3.96
N GLY A 545 -26.72 15.62 -4.52
CA GLY A 545 -27.67 16.46 -5.24
C GLY A 545 -27.86 15.99 -6.69
N PRO A 546 -28.97 16.35 -7.35
CA PRO A 546 -29.24 15.91 -8.72
C PRO A 546 -28.16 16.37 -9.73
N TRP A 547 -27.57 17.56 -9.57
CA TRP A 547 -26.66 18.13 -10.56
C TRP A 547 -25.18 17.71 -10.38
N GLY A 548 -24.91 16.68 -9.60
CA GLY A 548 -23.55 16.29 -9.21
C GLY A 548 -23.11 16.97 -7.91
N MET A 549 -22.00 16.51 -7.35
CA MET A 549 -21.49 16.99 -6.06
C MET A 549 -19.95 17.03 -6.06
N PRO A 550 -19.33 18.10 -5.53
CA PRO A 550 -17.87 18.24 -5.49
C PRO A 550 -17.28 17.40 -4.35
N TYR A 551 -17.31 16.09 -4.50
CA TYR A 551 -16.70 15.08 -3.62
C TYR A 551 -16.06 13.98 -4.50
N LEU A 552 -15.91 12.74 -4.00
CA LEU A 552 -15.56 11.58 -4.83
C LEU A 552 -16.75 11.11 -5.66
N CYS A 553 -17.33 12.00 -6.45
CA CYS A 553 -18.49 11.70 -7.28
C CYS A 553 -18.23 12.17 -8.69
N ASP A 554 -18.56 11.32 -9.64
CA ASP A 554 -18.58 11.68 -11.05
C ASP A 554 -19.89 12.36 -11.47
N LEU A 555 -19.97 12.68 -12.75
CA LEU A 555 -20.98 13.58 -13.29
C LEU A 555 -22.27 12.83 -13.65
N PRO A 556 -23.44 13.22 -13.12
CA PRO A 556 -24.69 12.71 -13.64
C PRO A 556 -24.94 13.27 -15.06
N TYR A 557 -25.49 12.44 -15.94
CA TYR A 557 -25.73 12.77 -17.35
C TYR A 557 -26.43 14.13 -17.58
N GLN A 558 -27.37 14.51 -16.71
CA GLN A 558 -28.09 15.78 -16.85
C GLN A 558 -27.20 17.03 -16.73
N THR A 559 -26.09 16.95 -15.98
CA THR A 559 -25.14 18.07 -15.89
C THR A 559 -24.29 18.16 -17.16
N PHE A 560 -23.92 17.01 -17.77
CA PHE A 560 -23.31 16.97 -19.09
C PHE A 560 -24.24 17.58 -20.16
N ASP A 561 -25.51 17.18 -20.22
CA ASP A 561 -26.50 17.76 -21.14
C ASP A 561 -26.68 19.27 -20.91
N SER A 562 -26.73 19.72 -19.65
CA SER A 562 -26.79 21.14 -19.30
C SER A 562 -25.58 21.92 -19.84
N ALA A 563 -24.37 21.35 -19.76
CA ALA A 563 -23.17 21.94 -20.33
C ALA A 563 -23.30 22.11 -21.85
N MET A 564 -23.66 21.05 -22.57
CA MET A 564 -23.80 21.05 -24.03
C MET A 564 -24.86 22.04 -24.50
N LYS A 565 -25.99 22.09 -23.79
CA LYS A 565 -27.07 23.05 -24.01
C LYS A 565 -26.65 24.49 -23.76
N HIS A 566 -25.84 24.76 -22.74
CA HIS A 566 -25.30 26.09 -22.51
C HIS A 566 -24.32 26.49 -23.62
N ILE A 567 -23.34 25.63 -23.92
CA ILE A 567 -22.30 25.92 -24.92
C ILE A 567 -22.93 26.21 -26.29
N SER A 568 -23.82 25.32 -26.76
CA SER A 568 -24.52 25.48 -28.05
C SER A 568 -25.36 26.75 -28.12
N LYS A 569 -25.83 27.31 -26.99
CA LYS A 569 -26.56 28.58 -26.93
C LYS A 569 -25.65 29.79 -26.86
N THR A 570 -24.56 29.71 -26.12
CA THR A 570 -23.70 30.85 -25.79
C THR A 570 -22.63 31.10 -26.85
N VAL A 571 -22.12 30.04 -27.49
CA VAL A 571 -21.00 30.11 -28.43
C VAL A 571 -21.47 29.64 -29.80
N LYS A 572 -21.81 30.58 -30.68
CA LYS A 572 -22.45 30.28 -31.98
C LYS A 572 -21.47 30.06 -33.14
N ASP A 573 -20.22 30.44 -32.94
CA ASP A 573 -19.17 30.53 -33.95
C ASP A 573 -17.96 29.64 -33.59
N ILE A 574 -18.22 28.45 -33.04
CA ILE A 574 -17.17 27.45 -32.80
C ILE A 574 -16.68 26.90 -34.15
N ASP A 575 -15.37 26.92 -34.37
CA ASP A 575 -14.72 26.41 -35.57
C ASP A 575 -14.51 24.89 -35.54
N TYR A 576 -14.14 24.36 -34.38
CA TYR A 576 -14.01 22.94 -34.09
C TYR A 576 -13.94 22.70 -32.58
N ILE A 577 -14.15 21.44 -32.19
CA ILE A 577 -14.14 20.99 -30.79
C ILE A 577 -12.96 20.03 -30.62
N ILE A 578 -12.24 20.16 -29.51
CA ILE A 578 -11.25 19.20 -29.03
C ILE A 578 -11.85 18.47 -27.83
N ILE A 579 -11.72 17.15 -27.80
CA ILE A 579 -12.06 16.32 -26.64
C ILE A 579 -10.86 15.46 -26.28
N THR A 580 -10.34 15.58 -25.06
CA THR A 580 -9.18 14.82 -24.61
C THR A 580 -9.58 13.67 -23.68
N GLY A 581 -10.43 12.76 -24.17
CA GLY A 581 -10.72 11.48 -23.53
C GLY A 581 -11.54 11.52 -22.24
N ASP A 582 -11.61 10.35 -21.60
CA ASP A 582 -12.21 10.07 -20.29
C ASP A 582 -13.73 10.32 -20.23
N PHE A 583 -14.44 9.39 -20.87
CA PHE A 583 -15.89 9.32 -20.96
C PHE A 583 -16.51 8.45 -19.86
N GLU A 584 -15.87 7.34 -19.49
CA GLU A 584 -16.31 6.43 -18.42
C GLU A 584 -16.04 7.01 -17.04
N ALA A 585 -16.83 6.65 -16.03
CA ALA A 585 -16.62 7.11 -14.66
C ALA A 585 -15.45 6.38 -13.96
N HIS A 586 -15.14 6.80 -12.73
CA HIS A 586 -14.12 6.20 -11.86
C HIS A 586 -14.64 4.93 -11.18
N ASP A 587 -15.33 4.08 -11.94
CA ASP A 587 -15.87 2.79 -11.55
C ASP A 587 -15.28 1.64 -12.36
N SER A 588 -13.95 1.58 -12.41
CA SER A 588 -13.20 0.55 -13.15
C SER A 588 -13.49 -0.90 -12.73
N TRP A 589 -14.25 -1.11 -11.64
CA TRP A 589 -14.77 -2.41 -11.23
C TRP A 589 -16.15 -2.74 -11.80
N ASP A 590 -16.83 -1.81 -12.48
CA ASP A 590 -18.27 -1.88 -12.75
C ASP A 590 -18.68 -1.48 -14.18
N TYR A 591 -17.72 -1.15 -15.06
CA TYR A 591 -17.96 -1.01 -16.50
C TYR A 591 -17.34 -2.17 -17.31
N THR A 592 -17.86 -2.37 -18.52
CA THR A 592 -17.49 -3.48 -19.43
C THR A 592 -17.35 -2.94 -20.86
N GLU A 593 -16.74 -3.71 -21.77
CA GLU A 593 -16.58 -3.30 -23.19
C GLU A 593 -17.91 -2.87 -23.83
N ASP A 594 -19.00 -3.58 -23.54
CA ASP A 594 -20.33 -3.29 -24.07
C ASP A 594 -20.90 -1.98 -23.51
N LEU A 595 -20.69 -1.70 -22.22
CA LEU A 595 -21.12 -0.45 -21.59
C LEU A 595 -20.31 0.74 -22.11
N THR A 596 -18.99 0.58 -22.25
CA THR A 596 -18.11 1.60 -22.85
C THR A 596 -18.56 1.92 -24.27
N LYS A 597 -18.87 0.89 -25.07
CA LYS A 597 -19.41 1.06 -26.42
C LYS A 597 -20.74 1.82 -26.42
N GLU A 598 -21.66 1.50 -25.52
CA GLU A 598 -22.93 2.19 -25.41
C GLU A 598 -22.74 3.68 -25.04
N ASN A 599 -21.90 3.95 -24.04
CA ASN A 599 -21.61 5.30 -23.59
C ASN A 599 -20.99 6.16 -24.71
N MET A 600 -19.97 5.65 -25.40
CA MET A 600 -19.34 6.34 -26.52
C MET A 600 -20.33 6.63 -27.65
N ASN A 601 -21.22 5.69 -27.99
CA ASN A 601 -22.28 5.93 -28.99
C ASN A 601 -23.28 7.00 -28.54
N ASN A 602 -23.69 6.97 -27.27
CA ASN A 602 -24.60 7.97 -26.70
C ASN A 602 -23.97 9.36 -26.73
N MET A 603 -22.72 9.50 -26.31
CA MET A 603 -21.98 10.77 -26.36
C MET A 603 -21.79 11.28 -27.78
N THR A 604 -21.46 10.39 -28.73
CA THR A 604 -21.37 10.72 -30.17
C THR A 604 -22.66 11.38 -30.66
N ASN A 605 -23.81 10.79 -30.33
CA ASN A 605 -25.12 11.34 -30.70
C ASN A 605 -25.38 12.71 -30.06
N VAL A 606 -24.98 12.92 -28.80
CA VAL A 606 -25.11 14.22 -28.13
C VAL A 606 -24.31 15.29 -28.87
N PHE A 607 -23.06 15.01 -29.24
CA PHE A 607 -22.22 15.96 -29.97
C PHE A 607 -22.77 16.27 -31.36
N LEU A 608 -23.23 15.25 -32.10
CA LEU A 608 -23.86 15.44 -33.41
C LEU A 608 -25.14 16.28 -33.33
N ASN A 609 -25.91 16.15 -32.25
CA ASN A 609 -27.16 16.88 -32.05
C ASN A 609 -26.94 18.34 -31.63
N TYR A 610 -26.04 18.60 -30.68
CA TYR A 610 -25.81 19.96 -30.16
C TYR A 610 -24.88 20.79 -31.04
N PHE A 611 -23.98 20.15 -31.80
CA PHE A 611 -22.97 20.82 -32.64
C PHE A 611 -23.00 20.31 -34.09
N PRO A 612 -24.15 20.38 -34.78
CA PRO A 612 -24.28 19.85 -36.12
C PRO A 612 -23.33 20.56 -37.10
N GLY A 613 -22.55 19.77 -37.83
CA GLY A 613 -21.61 20.27 -38.83
C GLY A 613 -20.31 20.88 -38.27
N ILE A 614 -20.11 20.85 -36.95
CA ILE A 614 -18.86 21.27 -36.31
C ILE A 614 -17.97 20.03 -36.13
N PRO A 615 -16.73 20.02 -36.66
CA PRO A 615 -15.80 18.91 -36.46
C PRO A 615 -15.42 18.74 -34.99
N VAL A 616 -15.38 17.50 -34.52
CA VAL A 616 -14.93 17.12 -33.18
C VAL A 616 -13.69 16.24 -33.31
N TYR A 617 -12.57 16.68 -32.74
CA TYR A 617 -11.31 15.95 -32.73
C TYR A 617 -11.08 15.40 -31.34
N VAL A 618 -11.08 14.07 -31.25
CA VAL A 618 -11.00 13.35 -29.98
C VAL A 618 -9.63 12.72 -29.82
N SER A 619 -9.11 12.71 -28.61
CA SER A 619 -8.01 11.84 -28.14
C SER A 619 -8.57 10.81 -27.20
N ILE A 620 -7.95 9.63 -27.19
CA ILE A 620 -8.19 8.57 -26.21
C ILE A 620 -7.73 9.01 -24.81
N GLY A 621 -8.53 8.70 -23.78
CA GLY A 621 -8.21 8.79 -22.36
C GLY A 621 -7.97 7.43 -21.74
N ASN A 622 -7.61 7.40 -20.45
CA ASN A 622 -7.22 6.17 -19.78
C ASN A 622 -8.41 5.35 -19.28
N HIS A 623 -9.56 5.99 -19.04
CA HIS A 623 -10.80 5.33 -18.61
C HIS A 623 -11.57 4.62 -19.73
N GLU A 624 -11.13 4.75 -21.00
CA GLU A 624 -11.75 4.02 -22.11
C GLU A 624 -11.35 2.54 -22.19
N GLY A 625 -10.23 2.14 -21.57
CA GLY A 625 -9.77 0.75 -21.52
C GLY A 625 -10.63 -0.10 -20.57
N VAL A 626 -10.79 -1.39 -20.86
CA VAL A 626 -11.45 -2.36 -19.97
C VAL A 626 -10.51 -3.55 -19.75
N PRO A 627 -9.88 -3.68 -18.57
CA PRO A 627 -9.91 -2.73 -17.45
C PRO A 627 -9.20 -1.40 -17.78
N GLN A 628 -9.34 -0.40 -16.91
CA GLN A 628 -8.72 0.93 -17.05
C GLN A 628 -7.24 0.84 -17.46
N ASP A 629 -6.79 1.72 -18.36
CA ASP A 629 -5.43 1.77 -18.91
C ASP A 629 -4.97 0.56 -19.75
N ALA A 630 -5.74 -0.53 -19.81
CA ALA A 630 -5.32 -1.77 -20.46
C ALA A 630 -5.28 -1.62 -21.99
N MET A 631 -4.11 -1.29 -22.51
CA MET A 631 -3.85 -1.14 -23.95
C MET A 631 -2.53 -1.83 -24.32
N ALA A 632 -2.62 -3.11 -24.68
CA ALA A 632 -1.44 -3.86 -25.11
C ALA A 632 -0.98 -3.38 -26.50
N PRO A 633 0.31 -3.06 -26.70
CA PRO A 633 0.83 -2.78 -28.03
C PRO A 633 0.92 -4.07 -28.88
N HIS A 634 1.03 -3.91 -30.20
CA HIS A 634 1.11 -5.00 -31.18
C HIS A 634 2.28 -5.96 -30.96
N THR A 635 3.31 -5.53 -30.24
CA THR A 635 4.48 -6.34 -29.89
C THR A 635 4.23 -7.30 -28.72
N MET A 636 3.08 -7.19 -28.04
CA MET A 636 2.77 -8.04 -26.89
C MET A 636 2.48 -9.50 -27.28
N PRO A 637 2.94 -10.48 -26.49
CA PRO A 637 2.48 -11.85 -26.63
C PRO A 637 0.96 -11.93 -26.46
N GLU A 638 0.31 -12.83 -27.21
CA GLU A 638 -1.14 -13.02 -27.16
C GLU A 638 -1.96 -11.74 -27.46
N TYR A 639 -1.45 -10.89 -28.37
CA TYR A 639 -2.08 -9.63 -28.77
C TYR A 639 -3.54 -9.76 -29.21
N ASP A 640 -3.95 -10.85 -29.86
CA ASP A 640 -5.35 -11.05 -30.25
C ASP A 640 -6.31 -11.14 -29.05
N LYS A 641 -5.81 -11.54 -27.86
CA LYS A 641 -6.59 -11.58 -26.62
C LYS A 641 -6.51 -10.27 -25.83
N ARG A 642 -5.37 -9.56 -25.89
CA ARG A 642 -5.03 -8.44 -24.99
C ARG A 642 -5.01 -7.07 -25.64
N GLY A 643 -5.02 -7.05 -26.97
CA GLY A 643 -4.97 -5.82 -27.74
C GLY A 643 -6.25 -5.01 -27.57
N PRO A 644 -6.17 -3.68 -27.76
CA PRO A 644 -7.33 -2.80 -27.69
C PRO A 644 -8.09 -2.74 -29.03
N GLN A 645 -8.09 -3.80 -29.86
CA GLN A 645 -8.68 -3.75 -31.21
C GLN A 645 -10.18 -3.45 -31.16
N TRP A 646 -10.89 -3.98 -30.16
CA TRP A 646 -12.31 -3.71 -29.94
C TRP A 646 -12.55 -2.21 -29.66
N LEU A 647 -11.72 -1.61 -28.81
CA LEU A 647 -11.81 -0.20 -28.42
C LEU A 647 -11.45 0.72 -29.59
N TYR A 648 -10.36 0.41 -30.29
CA TYR A 648 -9.91 1.19 -31.44
C TYR A 648 -10.93 1.13 -32.59
N LYS A 649 -11.67 0.03 -32.71
CA LYS A 649 -12.81 -0.06 -33.62
C LYS A 649 -13.95 0.88 -33.21
N ILE A 650 -14.33 0.91 -31.95
CA ILE A 650 -15.37 1.83 -31.44
C ILE A 650 -14.94 3.29 -31.65
N MET A 651 -13.69 3.63 -31.35
CA MET A 651 -13.13 4.95 -31.59
C MET A 651 -13.13 5.31 -33.07
N SER A 652 -12.72 4.39 -33.94
CA SER A 652 -12.76 4.59 -35.38
C SER A 652 -14.19 4.86 -35.87
N ASP A 653 -15.19 4.15 -35.36
CA ASP A 653 -16.59 4.35 -35.75
C ASP A 653 -17.11 5.72 -35.29
N MET A 654 -16.79 6.12 -34.05
CA MET A 654 -17.11 7.46 -33.53
C MET A 654 -16.40 8.57 -34.32
N TRP A 655 -15.09 8.45 -34.56
CA TRP A 655 -14.30 9.52 -35.18
C TRP A 655 -14.58 9.67 -36.67
N ALA A 656 -15.06 8.62 -37.35
CA ALA A 656 -15.46 8.66 -38.76
C ALA A 656 -16.54 9.71 -39.07
N HIS A 657 -17.25 10.23 -38.07
CA HIS A 657 -18.18 11.34 -38.23
C HIS A 657 -17.49 12.70 -38.50
N TRP A 658 -16.23 12.86 -38.11
CA TRP A 658 -15.55 14.17 -38.09
C TRP A 658 -14.19 14.19 -38.76
N ILE A 659 -13.54 13.02 -38.94
CA ILE A 659 -12.21 12.94 -39.56
C ILE A 659 -12.26 12.24 -40.94
N PRO A 660 -11.29 12.52 -41.83
CA PRO A 660 -11.20 11.89 -43.15
C PRO A 660 -10.98 10.38 -43.05
N SER A 661 -11.46 9.63 -44.05
CA SER A 661 -11.33 8.17 -44.08
C SER A 661 -9.89 7.70 -44.03
N GLU A 662 -8.95 8.46 -44.60
CA GLU A 662 -7.52 8.11 -44.62
C GLU A 662 -6.88 8.16 -43.23
N ALA A 663 -7.48 8.92 -42.29
CA ALA A 663 -7.01 9.00 -40.91
C ALA A 663 -7.46 7.79 -40.08
N LEU A 664 -8.52 7.08 -40.49
CA LEU A 664 -9.11 5.98 -39.71
C LEU A 664 -8.18 4.76 -39.59
N ASP A 665 -7.28 4.57 -40.55
CA ASP A 665 -6.31 3.46 -40.51
C ASP A 665 -5.33 3.61 -39.33
N THR A 666 -4.85 4.83 -39.05
CA THR A 666 -3.96 5.07 -37.91
C THR A 666 -4.73 5.04 -36.58
N VAL A 667 -6.02 5.42 -36.59
CA VAL A 667 -6.91 5.26 -35.44
C VAL A 667 -7.04 3.79 -35.06
N GLN A 668 -7.34 2.92 -36.02
CA GLN A 668 -7.48 1.48 -35.77
C GLN A 668 -6.17 0.81 -35.38
N TYR A 669 -5.02 1.39 -35.75
CA TYR A 669 -3.71 0.86 -35.40
C TYR A 669 -3.24 1.30 -34.01
N ARG A 670 -3.40 2.56 -33.60
CA ARG A 670 -2.80 3.08 -32.35
C ARG A 670 -3.62 4.14 -31.61
N ALA A 671 -4.89 4.32 -31.99
CA ALA A 671 -5.75 5.42 -31.53
C ALA A 671 -5.09 6.82 -31.66
N SER A 672 -4.22 7.00 -32.65
CA SER A 672 -3.60 8.28 -32.99
C SER A 672 -3.90 8.62 -34.45
N TYR A 673 -4.00 9.90 -34.77
CA TYR A 673 -4.27 10.34 -36.14
C TYR A 673 -3.85 11.78 -36.39
N VAL A 674 -3.85 12.16 -37.66
CA VAL A 674 -3.65 13.53 -38.10
C VAL A 674 -4.81 14.05 -38.92
N VAL A 675 -5.13 15.32 -38.75
CA VAL A 675 -6.07 16.07 -39.61
C VAL A 675 -5.50 17.44 -39.89
N ARG A 676 -6.00 18.11 -40.94
CA ARG A 676 -5.64 19.50 -41.25
C ARG A 676 -6.89 20.37 -41.12
N PRO A 677 -7.26 20.77 -39.89
CA PRO A 677 -8.56 21.40 -39.65
C PRO A 677 -8.70 22.74 -40.36
N LYS A 678 -7.58 23.42 -40.61
CA LYS A 678 -7.49 24.72 -41.27
C LYS A 678 -6.20 24.77 -42.11
N GLU A 679 -6.16 25.67 -43.09
CA GLU A 679 -4.96 25.87 -43.92
C GLU A 679 -3.74 26.26 -43.06
N GLY A 680 -2.60 25.59 -43.26
CA GLY A 680 -1.37 25.85 -42.51
C GLY A 680 -1.29 25.22 -41.11
N LEU A 681 -2.34 24.51 -40.68
CA LEU A 681 -2.42 23.84 -39.38
C LEU A 681 -2.63 22.33 -39.56
N LYS A 682 -1.72 21.52 -39.01
CA LYS A 682 -1.93 20.08 -38.76
C LYS A 682 -2.28 19.88 -37.28
N LEU A 683 -3.32 19.11 -37.02
CA LEU A 683 -3.66 18.64 -35.67
C LEU A 683 -3.27 17.16 -35.59
N ILE A 684 -2.55 16.80 -34.53
CA ILE A 684 -2.12 15.45 -34.20
C ILE A 684 -2.83 15.04 -32.91
N SER A 685 -3.64 13.99 -32.96
CA SER A 685 -4.15 13.31 -31.77
C SER A 685 -3.19 12.19 -31.41
N LEU A 686 -2.62 12.24 -30.20
CA LEU A 686 -1.57 11.33 -29.74
C LEU A 686 -2.07 10.48 -28.57
N ASN A 687 -1.91 9.16 -28.68
CA ASN A 687 -2.23 8.24 -27.59
C ASN A 687 -1.12 8.24 -26.52
N THR A 688 -1.34 8.92 -25.40
CA THR A 688 -0.43 8.94 -24.25
C THR A 688 -0.68 7.83 -23.24
N ILE A 689 -1.67 6.95 -23.46
CA ILE A 689 -1.85 5.76 -22.59
C ILE A 689 -0.67 4.80 -22.74
N TYR A 690 0.04 4.88 -23.85
CA TYR A 690 1.34 4.22 -24.07
C TYR A 690 2.50 4.80 -23.26
N CYS A 691 2.25 5.77 -22.39
CA CYS A 691 3.18 6.10 -21.31
C CYS A 691 2.60 5.90 -19.91
N SER A 692 1.37 5.42 -19.75
CA SER A 692 0.74 5.27 -18.44
C SER A 692 1.50 4.28 -17.54
N GLU A 693 1.80 4.68 -16.30
CA GLU A 693 2.34 3.78 -15.27
C GLU A 693 1.33 2.72 -14.82
N TYR A 694 0.05 2.89 -15.18
CA TYR A 694 -1.04 1.94 -14.92
C TYR A 694 -1.36 1.04 -16.12
N ASN A 695 -0.77 1.29 -17.29
CA ASN A 695 -0.81 0.33 -18.39
C ASN A 695 0.19 -0.80 -18.10
N PHE A 696 -0.28 -1.84 -17.40
CA PHE A 696 0.58 -2.93 -16.93
C PHE A 696 1.32 -3.68 -18.05
N TYR A 697 0.84 -3.64 -19.29
CA TYR A 697 1.56 -4.23 -20.42
C TYR A 697 2.93 -3.58 -20.68
N LEU A 698 3.11 -2.31 -20.32
CA LEU A 698 4.38 -1.59 -20.48
C LEU A 698 5.47 -2.10 -19.54
N TYR A 699 5.10 -2.84 -18.49
CA TYR A 699 6.05 -3.47 -17.57
C TYR A 699 6.80 -4.64 -18.24
N ILE A 700 6.25 -5.21 -19.31
CA ILE A 700 6.94 -6.21 -20.15
C ILE A 700 7.87 -5.49 -21.14
N ASN A 701 7.37 -4.47 -21.84
CA ASN A 701 8.14 -3.65 -22.76
C ASN A 701 7.51 -2.25 -22.95
N GLU A 702 8.20 -1.23 -22.43
CA GLU A 702 7.81 0.18 -22.52
C GLU A 702 8.49 0.95 -23.67
N VAL A 703 9.33 0.29 -24.48
CA VAL A 703 10.11 0.98 -25.52
C VAL A 703 9.20 1.31 -26.71
N ASP A 704 8.91 2.60 -26.88
CA ASP A 704 8.06 3.19 -27.91
C ASP A 704 6.90 2.30 -28.40
N PRO A 705 5.88 2.06 -27.54
CA PRO A 705 4.78 1.16 -27.88
C PRO A 705 4.10 1.58 -29.18
N ASP A 706 3.95 0.62 -30.09
CA ASP A 706 3.43 0.82 -31.46
C ASP A 706 4.15 1.89 -32.30
N ALA A 707 5.42 2.17 -31.98
CA ALA A 707 6.23 3.20 -32.64
C ALA A 707 5.53 4.57 -32.62
N THR A 708 4.90 4.91 -31.50
CA THR A 708 4.04 6.08 -31.34
C THR A 708 4.84 7.38 -31.41
N LEU A 709 5.98 7.46 -30.72
CA LEU A 709 6.87 8.60 -30.78
C LEU A 709 7.65 8.66 -32.10
N GLU A 710 8.06 7.53 -32.67
CA GLU A 710 8.65 7.49 -34.00
C GLU A 710 7.70 8.10 -35.06
N TRP A 711 6.42 7.68 -35.05
CA TRP A 711 5.40 8.25 -35.94
C TRP A 711 5.16 9.74 -35.68
N LEU A 712 5.15 10.18 -34.42
CA LEU A 712 5.06 11.61 -34.10
C LEU A 712 6.23 12.40 -34.72
N ILE A 713 7.46 11.87 -34.66
CA ILE A 713 8.62 12.48 -35.30
C ILE A 713 8.40 12.58 -36.81
N GLU A 714 7.94 11.52 -37.47
CA GLU A 714 7.68 11.54 -38.91
C GLU A 714 6.66 12.62 -39.30
N GLU A 715 5.58 12.74 -38.54
CA GLU A 715 4.54 13.76 -38.77
C GLU A 715 5.04 15.19 -38.52
N LEU A 716 5.92 15.39 -37.54
CA LEU A 716 6.56 16.69 -37.26
C LEU A 716 7.61 17.07 -38.30
N VAL A 717 8.36 16.10 -38.82
CA VAL A 717 9.29 16.30 -39.95
C VAL A 717 8.53 16.68 -41.23
N ASP A 718 7.44 15.98 -41.54
CA ASP A 718 6.57 16.33 -42.67
C ASP A 718 6.03 17.76 -42.52
N SER A 719 5.59 18.14 -41.31
CA SER A 719 5.09 19.50 -41.04
C SER A 719 6.16 20.56 -41.20
N GLU A 720 7.35 20.36 -40.62
CA GLU A 720 8.51 21.27 -40.74
C GLU A 720 8.90 21.47 -42.21
N LYS A 721 8.88 20.40 -43.02
CA LYS A 721 9.19 20.45 -44.45
C LYS A 721 8.13 21.22 -45.26
N ARG A 722 6.86 21.11 -44.88
CA ARG A 722 5.74 21.84 -45.51
C ARG A 722 5.59 23.27 -45.03
N GLY A 723 6.25 23.63 -43.92
CA GLY A 723 6.09 24.93 -43.27
C GLY A 723 4.72 25.12 -42.62
N GLU A 724 4.01 24.02 -42.32
CA GLU A 724 2.79 24.05 -41.50
C GLU A 724 3.17 23.94 -40.02
N VAL A 725 2.31 24.48 -39.15
CA VAL A 725 2.47 24.35 -37.70
C VAL A 725 1.54 23.27 -37.15
N VAL A 726 1.85 22.81 -35.94
CA VAL A 726 1.19 21.65 -35.33
C VAL A 726 0.50 21.99 -34.03
N HIS A 727 -0.74 21.52 -33.88
CA HIS A 727 -1.38 21.31 -32.58
C HIS A 727 -1.30 19.85 -32.19
N ILE A 728 -0.89 19.57 -30.96
CA ILE A 728 -0.98 18.23 -30.38
C ILE A 728 -2.13 18.23 -29.39
N ILE A 729 -3.07 17.30 -29.56
CA ILE A 729 -4.09 17.00 -28.55
C ILE A 729 -3.81 15.62 -27.98
N SER A 730 -3.94 15.46 -26.68
CA SER A 730 -3.71 14.20 -26.00
C SER A 730 -4.35 14.22 -24.61
N HIS A 731 -4.36 13.10 -23.89
CA HIS A 731 -5.00 13.02 -22.58
C HIS A 731 -4.00 13.27 -21.44
N ILE A 732 -3.11 12.31 -21.15
CA ILE A 732 -2.11 12.41 -20.08
C ILE A 732 -1.03 13.42 -20.47
N PRO A 733 -0.78 14.48 -19.67
CA PRO A 733 0.34 15.40 -19.90
C PRO A 733 1.68 14.71 -19.59
N PRO A 734 2.63 14.61 -20.55
CA PRO A 734 3.83 13.79 -20.37
C PRO A 734 4.77 14.19 -19.23
N GLY A 735 4.65 15.42 -18.70
CA GLY A 735 5.43 15.86 -17.53
C GLY A 735 4.93 15.31 -16.20
N ASP A 736 3.71 14.76 -16.16
CA ASP A 736 3.14 14.13 -14.98
C ASP A 736 3.79 12.76 -14.70
N ASN A 737 3.88 12.37 -13.43
CA ASN A 737 4.46 11.08 -13.05
C ASN A 737 3.60 9.89 -13.47
N TYR A 738 2.34 10.12 -13.86
CA TYR A 738 1.52 9.11 -14.53
C TYR A 738 2.18 8.61 -15.83
N CYS A 739 3.06 9.41 -16.44
CA CYS A 739 3.81 9.06 -17.64
C CYS A 739 5.19 8.47 -17.30
N LEU A 740 5.52 7.28 -17.79
CA LEU A 740 6.80 6.61 -17.59
C LEU A 740 7.98 7.47 -18.05
N LYS A 741 9.08 7.44 -17.29
CA LYS A 741 10.22 8.35 -17.46
C LYS A 741 10.86 8.26 -18.85
N GLY A 742 11.10 7.05 -19.36
CA GLY A 742 11.70 6.86 -20.68
C GLY A 742 10.88 7.52 -21.78
N TRP A 743 9.56 7.33 -21.76
CA TRP A 743 8.66 7.94 -22.74
C TRP A 743 8.61 9.47 -22.61
N SER A 744 8.42 9.96 -21.38
CA SER A 744 8.35 11.39 -21.05
C SER A 744 9.60 12.16 -21.52
N PHE A 745 10.80 11.62 -21.27
CA PHE A 745 12.05 12.24 -21.67
C PHE A 745 12.22 12.28 -23.19
N ASN A 746 11.87 11.21 -23.92
CA ASN A 746 11.92 11.22 -25.38
C ASN A 746 10.92 12.22 -25.97
N PHE A 747 9.69 12.26 -25.44
CA PHE A 747 8.70 13.26 -25.86
C PHE A 747 9.19 14.69 -25.63
N TYR A 748 9.79 14.96 -24.46
CA TYR A 748 10.37 16.26 -24.16
C TYR A 748 11.46 16.68 -25.17
N GLU A 749 12.36 15.76 -25.56
CA GLU A 749 13.39 16.05 -26.57
C GLU A 749 12.79 16.25 -27.98
N ILE A 750 11.70 15.55 -28.33
CA ILE A 750 10.94 15.79 -29.55
C ILE A 750 10.37 17.21 -29.55
N VAL A 751 9.71 17.64 -28.46
CA VAL A 751 9.18 19.01 -28.36
C VAL A 751 10.31 20.04 -28.48
N LYS A 752 11.46 19.80 -27.83
CA LYS A 752 12.64 20.66 -27.94
C LYS A 752 13.17 20.72 -29.38
N ARG A 753 13.21 19.60 -30.11
CA ARG A 753 13.65 19.57 -31.52
C ARG A 753 12.71 20.35 -32.43
N PHE A 754 11.41 20.29 -32.19
CA PHE A 754 10.37 20.84 -33.05
C PHE A 754 9.71 22.10 -32.46
N GLU A 755 10.41 22.86 -31.59
CA GLU A 755 9.88 24.05 -30.91
C GLU A 755 9.37 25.16 -31.86
N ASN A 756 9.84 25.19 -33.10
CA ASN A 756 9.36 26.13 -34.14
C ASN A 756 8.13 25.62 -34.90
N THR A 757 7.86 24.32 -34.85
CA THR A 757 6.82 23.64 -35.64
C THR A 757 5.59 23.38 -34.78
N ILE A 758 5.77 23.01 -33.50
CA ILE A 758 4.67 22.79 -32.55
C ILE A 758 4.18 24.16 -32.06
N ALA A 759 3.00 24.58 -32.53
CA ALA A 759 2.38 25.82 -32.10
C ALA A 759 1.76 25.71 -30.71
N GLN A 760 1.05 24.62 -30.40
CA GLN A 760 0.40 24.40 -29.10
C GLN A 760 0.20 22.92 -28.78
N MET A 761 0.10 22.62 -27.48
CA MET A 761 -0.26 21.29 -26.96
C MET A 761 -1.41 21.41 -25.94
N PHE A 762 -2.40 20.53 -26.05
CA PHE A 762 -3.62 20.52 -25.23
C PHE A 762 -3.83 19.15 -24.58
N TYR A 763 -4.02 19.16 -23.26
CA TYR A 763 -4.15 17.97 -22.43
C TYR A 763 -5.34 18.05 -21.46
N GLY A 764 -5.62 16.91 -20.82
CA GLY A 764 -6.66 16.68 -19.82
C GLY A 764 -6.12 15.96 -18.58
N HIS A 765 -6.80 14.88 -18.19
CA HIS A 765 -6.40 13.84 -17.23
C HIS A 765 -6.30 14.28 -15.77
N THR A 766 -5.61 15.39 -15.51
CA THR A 766 -5.40 15.86 -14.13
C THR A 766 -6.64 16.48 -13.52
N HIS A 767 -7.69 16.73 -14.32
CA HIS A 767 -8.93 17.44 -13.98
C HIS A 767 -8.79 18.89 -13.54
N TYR A 768 -7.58 19.36 -13.24
CA TYR A 768 -7.32 20.67 -12.69
C TYR A 768 -7.06 21.73 -13.77
N ASP A 769 -7.33 22.99 -13.42
CA ASP A 769 -7.00 24.11 -14.29
C ASP A 769 -5.52 24.51 -14.13
N GLN A 770 -4.65 24.03 -15.03
CA GLN A 770 -3.21 24.22 -14.92
C GLN A 770 -2.46 24.19 -16.27
N PHE A 771 -1.14 24.30 -16.20
CA PHE A 771 -0.22 24.32 -17.33
C PHE A 771 1.16 23.82 -16.89
N MET A 772 1.97 23.37 -17.85
CA MET A 772 3.38 23.02 -17.63
C MET A 772 4.29 23.78 -18.60
N VAL A 773 5.41 24.29 -18.10
CA VAL A 773 6.42 25.02 -18.89
C VAL A 773 7.60 24.10 -19.20
N TYR A 774 8.07 24.15 -20.44
CA TYR A 774 9.21 23.39 -20.92
C TYR A 774 10.43 24.29 -20.95
N TYR A 775 11.49 23.88 -20.24
CA TYR A 775 12.72 24.64 -20.06
C TYR A 775 13.90 23.92 -20.64
N ASP A 776 14.75 24.58 -21.41
CA ASP A 776 16.00 24.01 -21.92
C ASP A 776 16.99 23.90 -20.77
N MET A 777 17.13 22.69 -20.23
CA MET A 777 17.96 22.44 -19.05
C MET A 777 19.47 22.49 -19.36
N GLU A 778 19.85 22.50 -20.65
CA GLU A 778 21.24 22.68 -21.08
C GLU A 778 21.63 24.17 -21.18
N ASP A 779 20.64 25.06 -21.26
CA ASP A 779 20.87 26.51 -21.19
C ASP A 779 21.13 26.91 -19.72
N PRO A 780 22.26 27.60 -19.41
CA PRO A 780 22.55 28.07 -18.06
C PRO A 780 21.46 28.97 -17.46
N ASN A 781 20.68 29.65 -18.30
CA ASN A 781 19.57 30.50 -17.89
C ASN A 781 18.23 29.75 -17.85
N ARG A 782 18.21 28.44 -18.13
CA ARG A 782 17.00 27.61 -18.23
C ARG A 782 15.95 28.27 -19.12
N ARG A 783 16.26 28.47 -20.40
CA ARG A 783 15.37 29.17 -21.35
C ARG A 783 14.04 28.42 -21.50
N PRO A 784 12.87 29.03 -21.22
CA PRO A 784 11.60 28.42 -21.55
C PRO A 784 11.43 28.37 -23.08
N PHE A 785 11.13 27.19 -23.62
CA PHE A 785 10.98 26.97 -25.06
C PHE A 785 9.58 26.53 -25.49
N HIS A 786 8.77 26.00 -24.56
CA HIS A 786 7.38 25.63 -24.85
C HIS A 786 6.53 25.64 -23.57
N PHE A 787 5.22 25.43 -23.70
CA PHE A 787 4.29 25.18 -22.61
C PHE A 787 3.08 24.38 -23.11
N ASN A 788 2.38 23.71 -22.20
CA ASN A 788 1.13 23.03 -22.54
C ASN A 788 -0.07 23.63 -21.80
N TRP A 789 -1.27 23.44 -22.37
CA TRP A 789 -2.53 23.69 -21.69
C TRP A 789 -3.05 22.39 -21.10
N ILE A 790 -3.47 22.43 -19.84
CA ILE A 790 -4.18 21.32 -19.20
C ILE A 790 -5.58 21.84 -18.84
N SER A 791 -6.59 21.28 -19.51
CA SER A 791 -7.98 21.71 -19.37
C SER A 791 -8.60 21.17 -18.08
N PRO A 792 -9.45 21.95 -17.38
CA PRO A 792 -10.20 21.44 -16.26
C PRO A 792 -11.22 20.40 -16.72
N SER A 793 -11.53 19.47 -15.84
CA SER A 793 -12.55 18.45 -16.06
C SER A 793 -13.96 19.04 -16.16
N LEU A 794 -14.79 18.37 -16.93
CA LEU A 794 -16.23 18.53 -16.84
C LEU A 794 -16.81 17.76 -15.65
N THR A 795 -16.18 16.66 -15.21
CA THR A 795 -16.59 15.95 -13.99
C THR A 795 -16.33 16.76 -12.71
N THR A 796 -17.08 16.41 -11.66
CA THR A 796 -16.87 16.90 -10.29
C THR A 796 -15.79 16.13 -9.53
N TYR A 797 -15.30 15.02 -10.08
CA TYR A 797 -14.28 14.18 -9.45
C TYR A 797 -12.89 14.85 -9.51
N ASP A 798 -12.10 14.94 -8.44
CA ASP A 798 -12.54 14.91 -7.05
C ASP A 798 -12.61 16.33 -6.46
N PHE A 799 -13.72 16.62 -5.79
CA PHE A 799 -13.91 17.92 -5.12
C PHE A 799 -13.84 19.13 -6.04
N LEU A 800 -14.33 19.03 -7.27
CA LEU A 800 -14.31 20.09 -8.29
C LEU A 800 -15.72 20.54 -8.64
N ASN A 801 -15.85 21.79 -9.11
CA ASN A 801 -17.03 22.16 -9.89
C ASN A 801 -16.77 21.86 -11.38
N PRO A 802 -17.80 21.45 -12.13
CA PRO A 802 -17.68 21.14 -13.55
C PRO A 802 -17.30 22.38 -14.36
N ALA A 803 -16.43 22.20 -15.34
CA ALA A 803 -15.95 23.29 -16.20
C ALA A 803 -15.65 22.86 -17.64
N TYR A 804 -15.53 23.85 -18.51
CA TYR A 804 -15.00 23.67 -19.87
C TYR A 804 -14.26 24.93 -20.31
N ARG A 805 -13.52 24.82 -21.42
CA ARG A 805 -12.68 25.92 -21.93
C ARG A 805 -12.96 26.26 -23.39
N ILE A 806 -12.82 27.54 -23.72
CA ILE A 806 -12.84 28.03 -25.09
C ILE A 806 -11.54 28.78 -25.36
N TYR A 807 -10.85 28.43 -26.44
CA TYR A 807 -9.66 29.14 -26.91
C TYR A 807 -10.01 30.07 -28.06
N GLU A 808 -9.45 31.27 -28.04
CA GLU A 808 -9.28 32.09 -29.23
C GLU A 808 -7.90 31.82 -29.81
N ILE A 809 -7.85 31.27 -31.02
CA ILE A 809 -6.61 30.88 -31.69
C ILE A 809 -6.40 31.77 -32.92
N ASP A 810 -5.18 32.28 -33.11
CA ASP A 810 -4.86 33.08 -34.30
C ASP A 810 -5.12 32.28 -35.60
N GLY A 811 -5.89 32.85 -36.53
CA GLY A 811 -6.38 32.07 -37.66
C GLY A 811 -7.29 32.84 -38.62
N GLY A 812 -7.65 32.22 -39.74
CA GLY A 812 -8.56 32.81 -40.72
C GLY A 812 -7.87 33.72 -41.76
N TYR A 813 -6.54 33.64 -41.86
CA TYR A 813 -5.75 34.35 -42.85
C TYR A 813 -4.43 33.61 -43.16
N THR A 814 -3.87 33.85 -44.35
CA THR A 814 -2.58 33.27 -44.76
C THR A 814 -1.45 33.75 -43.86
N GLY A 815 -0.65 32.81 -43.35
CA GLY A 815 0.47 33.09 -42.46
C GLY A 815 0.08 33.30 -40.99
N ALA A 816 -1.12 32.87 -40.58
CA ALA A 816 -1.49 32.80 -39.18
C ALA A 816 -0.53 31.91 -38.39
N THR A 817 -0.34 32.25 -37.12
CA THR A 817 0.59 31.57 -36.21
C THR A 817 -0.02 30.31 -35.61
N HIS A 818 -1.36 30.24 -35.59
CA HIS A 818 -2.14 29.22 -34.91
C HIS A 818 -1.82 29.07 -33.41
N THR A 819 -1.23 30.09 -32.78
CA THR A 819 -1.03 30.11 -31.33
C THR A 819 -2.28 30.64 -30.63
N VAL A 820 -2.48 30.26 -29.36
CA VAL A 820 -3.61 30.76 -28.57
C VAL A 820 -3.39 32.25 -28.24
N LYS A 821 -4.42 33.07 -28.47
CA LYS A 821 -4.48 34.50 -28.17
C LYS A 821 -5.07 34.77 -26.78
N ASP A 822 -6.14 34.06 -26.42
CA ASP A 822 -6.76 34.06 -25.10
C ASP A 822 -7.50 32.74 -24.84
N ALA A 823 -7.80 32.45 -23.58
CA ALA A 823 -8.54 31.28 -23.15
C ALA A 823 -9.57 31.64 -22.07
N TYR A 824 -10.82 31.24 -22.31
CA TYR A 824 -11.99 31.53 -21.47
C TYR A 824 -12.45 30.25 -20.78
N THR A 825 -12.42 30.26 -19.45
CA THR A 825 -12.87 29.11 -18.64
C THR A 825 -14.26 29.38 -18.11
N TYR A 826 -15.19 28.48 -18.39
CA TYR A 826 -16.54 28.51 -17.84
C TYR A 826 -16.70 27.42 -16.80
N TYR A 827 -17.46 27.68 -15.76
CA TYR A 827 -17.79 26.68 -14.74
C TYR A 827 -19.22 26.84 -14.28
N ALA A 828 -19.75 25.80 -13.63
CA ALA A 828 -21.04 25.87 -12.96
C ALA A 828 -20.93 25.40 -11.52
N ASN A 829 -21.56 26.12 -10.60
CA ASN A 829 -21.52 25.76 -9.17
C ASN A 829 -22.65 24.77 -8.86
N VAL A 830 -22.35 23.48 -8.88
CA VAL A 830 -23.37 22.42 -8.66
C VAL A 830 -23.87 22.41 -7.22
N THR A 831 -23.04 22.81 -6.24
CA THR A 831 -23.48 22.95 -4.85
C THR A 831 -24.56 24.03 -4.72
N GLU A 832 -24.36 25.18 -5.34
CA GLU A 832 -25.33 26.27 -5.35
C GLU A 832 -26.60 25.90 -6.13
N ALA A 833 -26.45 25.21 -7.26
CA ALA A 833 -27.56 24.69 -8.06
C ALA A 833 -28.48 23.76 -7.25
N ASN A 834 -27.87 22.81 -6.53
CA ASN A 834 -28.56 21.87 -5.65
C ASN A 834 -29.25 22.59 -4.48
N GLN A 835 -28.57 23.55 -3.83
CA GLN A 835 -29.15 24.35 -2.74
C GLN A 835 -30.36 25.18 -3.17
N LYS A 836 -30.33 25.71 -4.40
CA LYS A 836 -31.42 26.51 -4.98
C LYS A 836 -32.49 25.67 -5.67
N ASN A 837 -32.29 24.36 -5.78
CA ASN A 837 -33.12 23.44 -6.54
C ASN A 837 -33.36 23.90 -7.99
N LYS A 838 -32.29 24.26 -8.70
CA LYS A 838 -32.32 24.76 -10.09
C LYS A 838 -31.17 24.19 -10.91
N GLU A 839 -31.33 24.18 -12.24
CA GLU A 839 -30.26 23.87 -13.20
C GLU A 839 -29.02 24.73 -12.92
N PRO A 840 -27.79 24.17 -12.98
CA PRO A 840 -26.57 24.90 -12.71
C PRO A 840 -26.38 26.03 -13.71
N GLU A 841 -26.08 27.22 -13.19
CA GLU A 841 -25.80 28.39 -14.01
C GLU A 841 -24.33 28.35 -14.45
N TRP A 842 -24.11 28.08 -15.74
CA TRP A 842 -22.81 28.17 -16.38
C TRP A 842 -22.43 29.63 -16.61
N LYS A 843 -21.29 30.03 -16.06
CA LYS A 843 -20.80 31.41 -16.16
C LYS A 843 -19.34 31.44 -16.52
N LEU A 844 -18.93 32.51 -17.19
CA LEU A 844 -17.51 32.79 -17.42
C LEU A 844 -16.83 32.98 -16.07
N SER A 845 -15.87 32.12 -15.76
CA SER A 845 -15.04 32.24 -14.57
C SER A 845 -14.01 33.34 -14.76
N TYR A 846 -13.20 33.23 -15.82
CA TYR A 846 -12.15 34.19 -16.15
C TYR A 846 -11.67 34.08 -17.61
N SER A 847 -11.10 35.17 -18.12
CA SER A 847 -10.14 35.15 -19.24
C SER A 847 -8.74 34.98 -18.66
N THR A 848 -7.97 34.05 -19.22
CA THR A 848 -6.60 33.77 -18.76
C THR A 848 -5.71 34.99 -18.93
N LYS A 849 -5.83 35.69 -20.07
CA LYS A 849 -5.07 36.90 -20.34
C LYS A 849 -5.35 37.99 -19.33
N ASP A 850 -6.62 38.29 -19.08
CA ASP A 850 -7.03 39.39 -18.20
C ASP A 850 -6.74 39.09 -16.73
N PHE A 851 -7.08 37.88 -16.26
CA PHE A 851 -6.94 37.51 -14.86
C PHE A 851 -5.48 37.48 -14.39
N TYR A 852 -4.59 36.87 -15.18
CA TYR A 852 -3.17 36.79 -14.85
C TYR A 852 -2.36 37.99 -15.36
N ASN A 853 -3.01 38.96 -16.00
CA ASN A 853 -2.38 40.09 -16.67
C ASN A 853 -1.21 39.64 -17.57
N MET A 854 -1.51 38.69 -18.47
CA MET A 854 -0.52 38.10 -19.37
C MET A 854 -0.25 39.06 -20.53
N PRO A 855 1.01 39.42 -20.81
CA PRO A 855 1.33 40.27 -21.95
C PRO A 855 1.12 39.54 -23.28
N ASP A 856 1.45 38.25 -23.29
CA ASP A 856 1.20 37.27 -24.34
C ASP A 856 1.21 35.87 -23.72
N PHE A 857 1.05 34.83 -24.55
CA PHE A 857 1.17 33.43 -24.14
C PHE A 857 2.48 32.80 -24.64
N SER A 858 3.57 33.57 -24.70
CA SER A 858 4.89 33.00 -24.95
C SER A 858 5.34 32.09 -23.79
N PRO A 859 6.22 31.11 -24.03
CA PRO A 859 6.80 30.29 -22.95
C PRO A 859 7.43 31.12 -21.83
N GLN A 860 8.00 32.28 -22.17
CA GLN A 860 8.53 33.22 -21.18
C GLN A 860 7.44 33.78 -20.28
N SER A 861 6.30 34.23 -20.82
CA SER A 861 5.19 34.76 -20.02
C SER A 861 4.61 33.71 -19.06
N TRP A 862 4.57 32.44 -19.46
CA TRP A 862 4.16 31.34 -18.57
C TRP A 862 5.20 31.05 -17.48
N SER A 863 6.49 31.09 -17.82
CA SER A 863 7.55 31.03 -16.82
C SER A 863 7.42 32.17 -15.80
N ASP A 864 7.25 33.40 -16.28
CA ASP A 864 7.08 34.58 -15.43
C ASP A 864 5.82 34.47 -14.56
N LEU A 865 4.72 33.90 -15.08
CA LEU A 865 3.54 33.59 -14.26
C LEU A 865 3.88 32.59 -13.15
N SER A 866 4.60 31.50 -13.43
CA SER A 866 4.99 30.54 -12.39
C SER A 866 5.85 31.19 -11.29
N ASP A 867 6.74 32.13 -11.64
CA ASP A 867 7.57 32.88 -10.69
C ASP A 867 6.75 33.91 -9.88
N ARG A 868 5.76 34.54 -10.51
CA ARG A 868 4.79 35.40 -9.80
C ARG A 868 3.92 34.60 -8.84
N LEU A 869 3.49 33.40 -9.21
CA LEU A 869 2.75 32.49 -8.33
C LEU A 869 3.61 32.04 -7.14
N TRP A 870 4.91 31.82 -7.37
CA TRP A 870 5.86 31.53 -6.30
C TRP A 870 6.00 32.67 -5.30
N THR A 871 6.10 33.91 -5.78
CA THR A 871 6.44 35.07 -4.93
C THR A 871 5.22 35.81 -4.37
N ASN A 872 4.09 35.82 -5.08
CA ASN A 872 2.87 36.53 -4.71
C ASN A 872 1.81 35.57 -4.14
N THR A 873 1.71 35.49 -2.82
CA THR A 873 0.74 34.64 -2.11
C THR A 873 -0.72 34.96 -2.40
N THR A 874 -1.04 36.23 -2.71
CA THR A 874 -2.42 36.63 -3.04
C THR A 874 -2.82 36.10 -4.41
N LEU A 875 -1.93 36.26 -5.40
CA LEU A 875 -2.15 35.70 -6.73
C LEU A 875 -2.24 34.17 -6.67
N PHE A 876 -1.36 33.53 -5.91
CA PHE A 876 -1.39 32.08 -5.72
C PHE A 876 -2.68 31.59 -5.04
N ARG A 877 -3.18 32.27 -4.01
CA ARG A 877 -4.49 31.96 -3.42
C ARG A 877 -5.60 31.98 -4.46
N ASP A 878 -5.62 32.99 -5.32
CA ASP A 878 -6.68 33.13 -6.30
C ASP A 878 -6.52 32.14 -7.46
N PHE A 879 -5.28 31.78 -7.83
CA PHE A 879 -4.98 30.61 -8.68
C PHE A 879 -5.55 29.32 -8.09
N ILE A 880 -5.33 29.02 -6.80
CA ILE A 880 -5.83 27.79 -6.16
C ILE A 880 -7.35 27.68 -6.22
N LYS A 881 -8.07 28.81 -6.10
CA LYS A 881 -9.54 28.81 -6.27
C LYS A 881 -9.96 28.46 -7.70
N LEU A 882 -9.20 28.90 -8.70
CA LEU A 882 -9.45 28.55 -10.10
C LEU A 882 -9.04 27.11 -10.41
N TYR A 883 -7.95 26.64 -9.81
CA TYR A 883 -7.45 25.26 -9.92
C TYR A 883 -8.51 24.24 -9.49
N TYR A 884 -9.07 24.40 -8.28
CA TYR A 884 -10.13 23.52 -7.75
C TYR A 884 -11.56 23.95 -8.14
N ARG A 885 -11.71 25.16 -8.66
CA ARG A 885 -13.02 25.76 -9.03
C ARG A 885 -14.03 25.79 -7.88
N ASN A 886 -13.54 25.71 -6.64
CA ASN A 886 -14.34 25.80 -5.42
C ASN A 886 -13.48 26.39 -4.27
N HIS A 887 -13.88 26.14 -3.02
CA HIS A 887 -13.19 26.60 -1.81
C HIS A 887 -12.38 25.50 -1.08
N TYR A 888 -12.13 24.38 -1.74
CA TYR A 888 -11.30 23.28 -1.28
C TYR A 888 -9.84 23.72 -1.16
N ASN A 889 -9.16 23.22 -0.13
CA ASN A 889 -7.75 23.51 0.16
C ASN A 889 -7.39 25.01 0.16
N ASN A 890 -8.36 25.88 0.53
CA ASN A 890 -8.16 27.32 0.64
C ASN A 890 -7.04 27.74 1.61
N GLU A 891 -6.47 26.84 2.41
CA GLU A 891 -5.34 27.12 3.30
C GLU A 891 -3.97 26.75 2.69
N CYS A 892 -3.90 26.25 1.45
CA CYS A 892 -2.64 25.91 0.78
C CYS A 892 -1.75 27.13 0.53
N TYR A 893 -2.35 28.30 0.26
CA TYR A 893 -1.59 29.49 -0.13
C TYR A 893 -0.72 30.08 0.99
N THR A 894 -0.98 29.71 2.25
CA THR A 894 -0.16 30.10 3.40
C THR A 894 0.92 29.07 3.73
N ASP A 895 0.87 27.88 3.13
CA ASP A 895 1.84 26.81 3.33
C ASP A 895 2.91 26.85 2.23
N TYR A 896 4.15 27.09 2.65
CA TYR A 896 5.32 27.10 1.76
C TYR A 896 5.47 25.79 0.98
N LYS A 897 5.31 24.64 1.65
CA LYS A 897 5.52 23.33 1.00
C LYS A 897 4.45 23.11 -0.06
N CYS A 898 3.20 23.39 0.27
CA CYS A 898 2.10 23.31 -0.68
C CYS A 898 2.38 24.17 -1.92
N ARG A 899 2.73 25.45 -1.74
CA ARG A 899 3.05 26.34 -2.88
C ARG A 899 4.25 25.85 -3.69
N PHE A 900 5.29 25.32 -3.04
CA PHE A 900 6.45 24.75 -3.72
C PHE A 900 6.02 23.60 -4.63
N ASP A 901 5.20 22.67 -4.13
CA ASP A 901 4.74 21.52 -4.90
C ASP A 901 3.95 21.95 -6.15
N PHE A 902 3.05 22.94 -6.01
CA PHE A 902 2.29 23.49 -7.15
C PHE A 902 3.19 24.14 -8.22
N VAL A 903 4.08 25.05 -7.80
CA VAL A 903 4.96 25.75 -8.74
C VAL A 903 5.97 24.78 -9.37
N CYS A 904 6.46 23.81 -8.61
CA CYS A 904 7.35 22.77 -9.11
C CYS A 904 6.68 21.96 -10.22
N LYS A 905 5.44 21.49 -10.00
CA LYS A 905 4.65 20.80 -11.03
C LYS A 905 4.45 21.65 -12.30
N MET A 906 4.18 22.95 -12.17
CA MET A 906 4.07 23.85 -13.34
C MET A 906 5.37 24.00 -14.11
N LYS A 907 6.52 23.85 -13.47
CA LYS A 907 7.84 23.97 -14.11
C LYS A 907 8.41 22.63 -14.58
N LYS A 908 7.82 21.53 -14.17
CA LYS A 908 8.25 20.16 -14.47
C LYS A 908 7.57 19.69 -15.76
N SER A 909 8.39 19.45 -16.78
CA SER A 909 7.94 18.97 -18.11
C SER A 909 8.48 17.58 -18.46
N ARG A 910 9.13 16.92 -17.48
CA ARG A 910 9.57 15.53 -17.54
C ARG A 910 9.13 14.81 -16.26
N SER A 911 8.59 13.62 -16.39
CA SER A 911 8.20 12.80 -15.25
C SER A 911 9.42 12.36 -14.45
N TYR A 912 9.24 12.18 -13.13
CA TYR A 912 10.31 11.78 -12.19
C TYR A 912 11.61 12.62 -12.23
N ASP A 913 11.53 13.88 -12.66
CA ASP A 913 12.66 14.82 -12.69
C ASP A 913 12.43 16.06 -11.83
N GLU A 914 13.03 16.06 -10.64
CA GLU A 914 12.91 17.17 -9.68
C GLU A 914 13.90 18.32 -9.95
N SER A 915 14.85 18.15 -10.89
CA SER A 915 15.91 19.15 -11.15
C SER A 915 15.37 20.49 -11.68
N PHE A 916 14.17 20.47 -12.27
CA PHE A 916 13.44 21.67 -12.68
C PHE A 916 13.20 22.62 -11.50
N CYS A 917 13.13 22.10 -10.27
CA CYS A 917 12.71 22.84 -9.09
C CYS A 917 13.87 23.31 -8.19
N ASP A 918 15.12 22.94 -8.51
CA ASP A 918 16.32 23.28 -7.70
C ASP A 918 16.54 24.78 -7.43
N HIS A 919 16.04 25.63 -8.32
CA HIS A 919 16.17 27.09 -8.21
C HIS A 919 15.12 27.72 -7.29
N LEU A 920 14.04 26.99 -6.96
CA LEU A 920 13.00 27.40 -6.03
C LEU A 920 13.53 27.25 -4.59
N LYS A 921 14.33 28.22 -4.15
CA LYS A 921 14.90 28.25 -2.79
C LYS A 921 13.96 28.92 -1.79
N LYS A 922 14.11 28.52 -0.53
CA LYS A 922 13.36 29.01 0.64
C LYS A 922 13.65 30.47 0.97
#